data_AF-A0ABD3FMX2-F1
#
_entry.id   AF-A0ABD3FMX2-F1
#
_cell.length_a   1.000
_cell.length_b   1.000
_cell.length_c   1.000
_cell.angle_alpha   90.00
_cell.angle_beta   90.00
_cell.angle_gamma   90.00
#
_symmetry.space_group_name_H-M   'P 1'
#
loop_
_entity.id
_entity.type
_entity.pdbx_description
1 polymer ?
#
loop_
_entity_poly.entity_id
_entity_poly.type
_entity_poly.pdbx_seq_one_letter_code
_entity_poly.pdbx_strand_id
1 'polypeptide(L)'
;MRFQTLTLWTLIVAWVAMTAPTRAKNATTSATTYPTKSGLRTWVDPATPSDRQTFVSSRGRTWDLVMSDEFNTPNRSFRPGDDHIWTSLEKPDGVNGALELYSHNMTSTKCDDDGTCYFYIKAVDEVNVIHVYNMYTHPPGYVDAYFYYRAAMVQSWNKFCYQGGMLEVRAQLPGAVTEASGNPDLALGKTGKVKATKYYPTWPGIWMMGNLGRAIFSASTNRMWPFSYDKCEPDVFNPDNQRISACDDNPGYGLNPNQGRGAPEIDVLEGGGLAVSSSLQIAPGMPDDYRLFPVDTSTGDNLYCVYGYSCTTPGANYIDVPTAFYKKERGHKSWYQGLRYASNNFCQQNADEKQSYAPVAASLKAGITENSCTVDSCPASGDVNADIGLIDGVGENHWGINTNGTCYPLVNSYMGAYLCDPDNTFSKCASPRNESTTPKSNAMSSFNYQMDAISSNWPVHLGAYTDYVEYQLEWVTGKNGYVRWMLQGNPLFEVTTDSFSNVPQNSNKTNPEKVMLEEPMSLILNVALSSSWGATPPNAGKECRGDGTDEETNKICDSFPMYLKMDYMRLYQDLGDDLDADNYMQLGCDPASHPTKEWIAGHIDEYEDDDNLHKEVAGKAFCTVDDDCTIGGNLGKTALKTGKCVKSRCQCTYSSSWGGPRCTTAISGSSSSKSSASKSSYGPPMGLTVGLAGVIVLLSFISVYWSLFVVTKAKTVTEMKKPAIHDNDENQFKASHSNAQGLRPRDNYSQNFV
;
A
#
# COMPACT_ATOMS: atom_id res chain seq x y z
N MET A 1 40.28 -50.77 44.34
CA MET A 1 38.86 -50.34 44.48
C MET A 1 38.71 -48.86 44.89
N ARG A 2 39.50 -47.94 44.29
CA ARG A 2 39.37 -46.47 44.45
C ARG A 2 39.51 -45.70 43.12
N PHE A 3 39.63 -46.41 41.99
CA PHE A 3 39.78 -45.82 40.65
C PHE A 3 38.54 -45.96 39.76
N GLN A 4 37.53 -46.73 40.18
CA GLN A 4 36.25 -46.86 39.45
C GLN A 4 35.19 -45.85 39.88
N THR A 5 35.36 -45.20 41.03
CA THR A 5 34.43 -44.19 41.53
C THR A 5 34.73 -42.79 41.01
N LEU A 6 35.98 -42.47 40.62
CA LEU A 6 36.30 -41.16 40.04
C LEU A 6 35.80 -41.00 38.59
N THR A 7 35.83 -42.08 37.79
CA THR A 7 35.37 -42.05 36.39
C THR A 7 33.85 -41.92 36.26
N LEU A 8 33.09 -42.43 37.22
CA LEU A 8 31.63 -42.30 37.24
C LEU A 8 31.19 -40.85 37.57
N TRP A 9 31.92 -40.16 38.45
CA TRP A 9 31.62 -38.78 38.81
C TRP A 9 32.01 -37.78 37.72
N THR A 10 33.10 -38.01 36.98
CA THR A 10 33.49 -37.16 35.84
C THR A 10 32.52 -37.28 34.66
N LEU A 11 31.90 -38.44 34.45
CA LEU A 11 30.89 -38.62 33.40
C LEU A 11 29.53 -38.00 33.77
N ILE A 12 29.13 -38.04 35.04
CA ILE A 12 27.88 -37.42 35.50
C ILE A 12 27.99 -35.88 35.53
N VAL A 13 29.13 -35.32 35.93
CA VAL A 13 29.36 -33.87 35.93
C VAL A 13 29.46 -33.32 34.49
N ALA A 14 30.00 -34.10 33.55
CA ALA A 14 30.00 -33.74 32.11
C ALA A 14 28.60 -33.79 31.48
N TRP A 15 27.70 -34.65 31.98
CA TRP A 15 26.31 -34.72 31.50
C TRP A 15 25.41 -33.63 32.09
N VAL A 16 25.62 -33.24 33.35
CA VAL A 16 24.83 -32.18 34.02
C VAL A 16 25.29 -30.77 33.61
N ALA A 17 26.55 -30.59 33.20
CA ALA A 17 27.04 -29.31 32.70
C ALA A 17 26.57 -28.95 31.28
N MET A 18 25.96 -29.88 30.53
CA MET A 18 25.37 -29.62 29.20
C MET A 18 23.86 -29.37 29.22
N THR A 19 23.21 -29.42 30.38
CA THR A 19 21.78 -29.12 30.54
C THR A 19 21.57 -27.99 31.53
N ALA A 20 22.24 -26.86 31.31
CA ALA A 20 21.69 -25.60 31.80
C ALA A 20 20.54 -25.23 30.85
N PRO A 21 19.27 -25.13 31.31
CA PRO A 21 18.25 -24.53 30.50
C PRO A 21 18.61 -23.05 30.39
N THR A 22 19.32 -22.67 29.33
CA THR A 22 19.25 -21.30 28.84
C THR A 22 17.77 -21.07 28.57
N ARG A 23 17.12 -20.32 29.47
CA ARG A 23 15.79 -19.80 29.25
C ARG A 23 15.93 -18.84 28.06
N ALA A 24 15.91 -19.40 26.85
CA ALA A 24 15.78 -18.63 25.64
C ALA A 24 14.50 -17.84 25.83
N LYS A 25 14.64 -16.51 25.94
CA LYS A 25 13.50 -15.63 25.71
C LYS A 25 12.95 -16.08 24.36
N ASN A 26 11.66 -16.44 24.32
CA ASN A 26 10.92 -16.57 23.07
C ASN A 26 10.84 -15.17 22.46
N ALA A 27 11.95 -14.71 21.89
CA ALA A 27 11.94 -13.68 20.88
C ALA A 27 11.80 -14.46 19.59
N THR A 28 10.63 -14.35 18.97
CA THR A 28 10.44 -14.67 17.56
C THR A 28 11.46 -13.81 16.82
N THR A 29 12.64 -14.36 16.51
CA THR A 29 13.65 -13.59 15.77
C THR A 29 13.05 -13.26 14.41
N SER A 30 12.84 -11.98 14.14
CA SER A 30 12.44 -11.50 12.81
C SER A 30 13.31 -12.15 11.75
N ALA A 31 12.68 -12.56 10.65
CA ALA A 31 13.37 -13.23 9.55
C ALA A 31 14.51 -12.32 9.08
N THR A 32 15.75 -12.77 9.21
CA THR A 32 16.92 -11.97 8.87
C THR A 32 17.21 -12.11 7.38
N THR A 33 17.18 -11.00 6.65
CA THR A 33 17.54 -10.96 5.22
C THR A 33 19.01 -10.61 5.05
N TYR A 34 19.72 -11.40 4.26
CA TYR A 34 21.13 -11.18 3.95
C TYR A 34 21.31 -10.63 2.53
N PRO A 35 22.33 -9.80 2.28
CA PRO A 35 22.77 -9.46 0.94
C PRO A 35 23.02 -10.66 0.04
N THR A 36 22.75 -10.48 -1.25
CA THR A 36 23.13 -11.44 -2.30
C THR A 36 24.64 -11.41 -2.52
N LYS A 37 25.17 -12.49 -3.10
CA LYS A 37 26.59 -12.58 -3.48
C LYS A 37 26.95 -11.61 -4.61
N SER A 38 26.02 -11.33 -5.52
CA SER A 38 26.25 -10.39 -6.62
C SER A 38 26.21 -8.93 -6.18
N GLY A 39 25.65 -8.61 -5.01
CA GLY A 39 25.40 -7.24 -4.56
C GLY A 39 24.07 -6.66 -5.06
N LEU A 40 23.32 -7.40 -5.87
CA LEU A 40 21.98 -7.01 -6.31
C LEU A 40 21.01 -6.98 -5.10
N ARG A 41 20.37 -5.84 -4.88
CA ARG A 41 19.45 -5.63 -3.74
C ARG A 41 18.19 -6.48 -3.88
N THR A 42 17.54 -6.76 -2.75
CA THR A 42 16.41 -7.70 -2.63
C THR A 42 15.27 -7.46 -3.64
N TRP A 43 14.94 -6.20 -3.91
CA TRP A 43 13.77 -5.80 -4.70
C TRP A 43 14.11 -5.09 -6.02
N VAL A 44 15.39 -5.05 -6.40
CA VAL A 44 15.84 -4.38 -7.64
C VAL A 44 15.80 -5.37 -8.80
N ASP A 45 15.15 -4.99 -9.88
CA ASP A 45 15.18 -5.71 -11.16
C ASP A 45 16.58 -5.60 -11.79
N PRO A 46 17.27 -6.71 -12.11
CA PRO A 46 18.56 -6.65 -12.81
C PRO A 46 18.48 -6.03 -14.22
N ALA A 47 17.28 -5.84 -14.79
CA ALA A 47 17.08 -5.14 -16.04
C ALA A 47 17.11 -3.60 -15.87
N THR A 48 17.08 -3.07 -14.65
CA THR A 48 17.11 -1.62 -14.44
C THR A 48 18.43 -1.03 -14.98
N PRO A 49 18.37 0.03 -15.81
CA PRO A 49 19.56 0.64 -16.39
C PRO A 49 20.60 1.08 -15.34
N SER A 50 21.88 1.00 -15.71
CA SER A 50 23.00 1.30 -14.80
C SER A 50 23.08 2.78 -14.43
N ASP A 51 22.55 3.68 -15.26
CA ASP A 51 22.46 5.12 -15.03
C ASP A 51 21.23 5.54 -14.21
N ARG A 52 20.38 4.56 -13.81
CA ARG A 52 19.20 4.76 -12.97
C ARG A 52 19.34 4.17 -11.58
N GLN A 53 20.57 3.90 -11.13
CA GLN A 53 20.85 3.31 -9.81
C GLN A 53 20.81 4.32 -8.65
N THR A 54 20.81 5.61 -8.96
CA THR A 54 20.78 6.70 -7.97
C THR A 54 19.86 7.82 -8.42
N PHE A 55 19.32 8.56 -7.46
CA PHE A 55 18.54 9.78 -7.67
C PHE A 55 19.08 10.89 -6.76
N VAL A 56 18.98 12.16 -7.18
CA VAL A 56 19.30 13.31 -6.32
C VAL A 56 17.99 13.97 -5.91
N SER A 57 17.71 13.97 -4.61
CA SER A 57 16.46 14.50 -4.05
C SER A 57 16.31 16.00 -4.29
N SER A 58 15.08 16.50 -4.14
CA SER A 58 14.78 17.95 -4.17
C SER A 58 15.52 18.76 -3.10
N ARG A 59 16.19 18.10 -2.15
CA ARG A 59 17.04 18.71 -1.10
C ARG A 59 18.53 18.39 -1.28
N GLY A 60 18.92 17.81 -2.41
CA GLY A 60 20.31 17.61 -2.82
C GLY A 60 21.00 16.37 -2.24
N ARG A 61 20.27 15.49 -1.55
CA ARG A 61 20.82 14.22 -1.04
C ARG A 61 20.76 13.15 -2.14
N THR A 62 21.78 12.30 -2.22
CA THR A 62 21.83 11.20 -3.18
C THR A 62 21.17 9.97 -2.57
N TRP A 63 20.15 9.45 -3.23
CA TRP A 63 19.39 8.27 -2.83
C TRP A 63 19.70 7.09 -3.74
N ASP A 64 19.77 5.90 -3.15
CA ASP A 64 20.04 4.64 -3.84
C ASP A 64 18.75 4.00 -4.34
N LEU A 65 18.79 3.37 -5.52
CA LEU A 65 17.71 2.50 -5.98
C LEU A 65 17.56 1.30 -5.03
N VAL A 66 16.36 1.12 -4.48
CA VAL A 66 16.07 0.05 -3.50
C VAL A 66 14.99 -0.93 -3.96
N MET A 67 14.13 -0.52 -4.91
CA MET A 67 13.18 -1.38 -5.60
C MET A 67 13.00 -0.92 -7.04
N SER A 68 12.84 -1.87 -7.95
CA SER A 68 12.43 -1.59 -9.32
C SER A 68 11.69 -2.77 -9.94
N ASP A 69 10.78 -2.47 -10.87
CA ASP A 69 10.19 -3.43 -11.79
C ASP A 69 10.11 -2.77 -13.17
N GLU A 70 10.84 -3.33 -14.15
CA GLU A 70 10.89 -2.79 -15.51
C GLU A 70 9.85 -3.45 -16.44
N PHE A 71 9.02 -4.36 -15.90
CA PHE A 71 7.92 -5.03 -16.61
C PHE A 71 8.26 -5.73 -17.95
N ASN A 72 9.55 -5.95 -18.22
CA ASN A 72 10.10 -6.50 -19.48
C ASN A 72 9.88 -8.01 -19.71
N THR A 73 9.21 -8.71 -18.79
CA THR A 73 8.86 -10.13 -18.95
C THR A 73 7.39 -10.24 -19.32
N PRO A 74 7.02 -10.62 -20.55
CA PRO A 74 5.62 -10.68 -20.97
C PRO A 74 4.86 -11.84 -20.31
N ASN A 75 3.53 -11.71 -20.24
CA ASN A 75 2.58 -12.71 -19.73
C ASN A 75 2.81 -13.09 -18.27
N ARG A 76 3.22 -12.14 -17.41
CA ARG A 76 3.29 -12.38 -15.96
C ARG A 76 1.89 -12.65 -15.39
N SER A 77 1.82 -13.60 -14.47
CA SER A 77 0.66 -13.80 -13.61
C SER A 77 0.87 -13.05 -12.31
N PHE A 78 -0.16 -12.34 -11.87
CA PHE A 78 -0.19 -11.64 -10.59
C PHE A 78 -1.16 -12.30 -9.61
N ARG A 79 -1.60 -13.54 -9.84
CA ARG A 79 -2.45 -14.26 -8.89
C ARG A 79 -1.75 -14.44 -7.53
N PRO A 80 -2.49 -14.65 -6.43
CA PRO A 80 -1.90 -14.95 -5.14
C PRO A 80 -0.85 -16.06 -5.21
N GLY A 81 0.38 -15.70 -4.83
CA GLY A 81 1.55 -16.59 -4.83
C GLY A 81 2.39 -16.57 -6.11
N ASP A 82 1.94 -15.95 -7.20
CA ASP A 82 2.61 -16.05 -8.51
C ASP A 82 3.77 -15.08 -8.70
N ASP A 83 3.67 -13.87 -8.15
CA ASP A 83 4.72 -12.84 -8.22
C ASP A 83 5.26 -12.45 -6.83
N HIS A 84 6.55 -12.12 -6.78
CA HIS A 84 7.28 -11.77 -5.56
C HIS A 84 6.91 -10.40 -4.97
N ILE A 85 6.47 -9.44 -5.78
CA ILE A 85 6.08 -8.10 -5.33
C ILE A 85 4.55 -7.98 -5.38
N TRP A 86 3.96 -8.35 -6.51
CA TRP A 86 2.58 -7.97 -6.85
C TRP A 86 1.57 -9.09 -6.58
N THR A 87 0.35 -8.69 -6.22
CA THR A 87 -0.82 -9.57 -6.07
C THR A 87 -2.06 -8.87 -6.61
N SER A 88 -2.63 -9.37 -7.69
CA SER A 88 -3.95 -8.99 -8.21
C SER A 88 -5.07 -9.56 -7.35
N LEU A 89 -6.24 -8.92 -7.38
CA LEU A 89 -7.44 -9.35 -6.66
C LEU A 89 -8.55 -9.86 -7.60
N GLU A 90 -9.46 -10.65 -7.03
CA GLU A 90 -10.72 -11.10 -7.63
C GLU A 90 -11.86 -10.75 -6.66
N LYS A 91 -12.44 -9.56 -6.81
CA LYS A 91 -13.40 -9.01 -5.84
C LYS A 91 -14.16 -7.80 -6.41
N PRO A 92 -15.47 -7.63 -6.11
CA PRO A 92 -16.17 -6.36 -6.35
C PRO A 92 -15.60 -5.21 -5.53
N ASP A 93 -15.53 -4.02 -6.12
CA ASP A 93 -15.32 -2.80 -5.36
C ASP A 93 -16.64 -2.39 -4.70
N GLY A 94 -16.65 -2.32 -3.37
CA GLY A 94 -17.85 -2.10 -2.56
C GLY A 94 -18.04 -0.65 -2.13
N VAL A 95 -17.16 0.28 -2.53
CA VAL A 95 -17.16 1.66 -2.04
C VAL A 95 -17.34 2.66 -3.18
N ASN A 96 -17.60 3.92 -2.83
CA ASN A 96 -17.56 5.06 -3.76
C ASN A 96 -18.44 4.93 -5.03
N GLY A 97 -19.54 4.18 -4.95
CA GLY A 97 -20.44 3.98 -6.10
C GLY A 97 -19.75 3.32 -7.30
N ALA A 98 -18.77 2.45 -7.02
CA ALA A 98 -18.02 1.69 -8.01
C ALA A 98 -18.94 0.84 -8.90
N LEU A 99 -18.51 0.66 -10.15
CA LEU A 99 -19.28 0.02 -11.21
C LEU A 99 -18.56 -1.21 -11.78
N GLU A 100 -17.35 -1.52 -11.27
CA GLU A 100 -16.49 -2.58 -11.75
C GLU A 100 -16.28 -3.73 -10.76
N LEU A 101 -16.03 -4.92 -11.34
CA LEU A 101 -15.39 -6.02 -10.63
C LEU A 101 -13.88 -6.02 -10.90
N TYR A 102 -13.06 -6.21 -9.87
CA TYR A 102 -11.65 -6.50 -10.06
C TYR A 102 -11.44 -7.98 -10.32
N SER A 103 -10.65 -8.30 -11.35
CA SER A 103 -10.34 -9.68 -11.74
C SER A 103 -8.87 -9.88 -12.09
N HIS A 104 -8.34 -11.06 -11.77
CA HIS A 104 -6.94 -11.40 -12.02
C HIS A 104 -6.55 -11.36 -13.51
N ASN A 105 -7.49 -11.65 -14.41
CA ASN A 105 -7.26 -11.72 -15.86
C ASN A 105 -7.35 -10.35 -16.58
N MET A 106 -7.62 -9.27 -15.84
CA MET A 106 -7.63 -7.91 -16.36
C MET A 106 -6.27 -7.21 -16.24
N THR A 107 -5.24 -7.92 -15.78
CA THR A 107 -3.88 -7.41 -15.70
C THR A 107 -2.85 -8.47 -16.15
N SER A 108 -1.77 -8.01 -16.76
CA SER A 108 -0.57 -8.80 -17.04
C SER A 108 0.54 -7.85 -17.48
N THR A 109 1.61 -8.40 -18.04
CA THR A 109 2.62 -7.68 -18.80
C THR A 109 2.57 -8.07 -20.27
N LYS A 110 2.84 -7.12 -21.17
CA LYS A 110 2.86 -7.34 -22.62
C LYS A 110 4.02 -6.58 -23.23
N CYS A 111 4.50 -7.04 -24.38
CA CYS A 111 5.39 -6.27 -25.24
C CYS A 111 4.70 -6.01 -26.58
N ASP A 112 4.74 -4.78 -27.05
CA ASP A 112 4.27 -4.39 -28.38
C ASP A 112 5.33 -4.71 -29.45
N ASP A 113 4.94 -4.68 -30.72
CA ASP A 113 5.80 -5.06 -31.86
C ASP A 113 7.04 -4.16 -32.00
N ASP A 114 7.00 -2.96 -31.42
CA ASP A 114 8.12 -2.01 -31.37
C ASP A 114 9.15 -2.33 -30.26
N GLY A 115 8.90 -3.37 -29.47
CA GLY A 115 9.76 -3.79 -28.36
C GLY A 115 9.45 -3.13 -27.02
N THR A 116 8.46 -2.23 -26.96
CA THR A 116 8.03 -1.61 -25.70
C THR A 116 7.29 -2.65 -24.86
N CYS A 117 7.85 -3.01 -23.71
CA CYS A 117 7.20 -3.87 -22.73
C CYS A 117 6.57 -3.03 -21.62
N TYR A 118 5.44 -3.47 -21.09
CA TYR A 118 4.70 -2.74 -20.07
C TYR A 118 3.81 -3.66 -19.24
N PHE A 119 3.58 -3.28 -18.00
CA PHE A 119 2.45 -3.75 -17.22
C PHE A 119 1.17 -3.07 -17.71
N TYR A 120 0.04 -3.78 -17.69
CA TYR A 120 -1.24 -3.16 -17.94
C TYR A 120 -2.32 -3.57 -16.93
N ILE A 121 -3.27 -2.65 -16.76
CA ILE A 121 -4.62 -2.94 -16.31
C ILE A 121 -5.55 -2.55 -17.45
N LYS A 122 -6.39 -3.49 -17.88
CA LYS A 122 -7.43 -3.23 -18.87
C LYS A 122 -8.79 -3.11 -18.18
N ALA A 123 -9.58 -2.14 -18.58
CA ALA A 123 -10.99 -2.04 -18.24
C ALA A 123 -11.83 -2.46 -19.46
N VAL A 124 -12.92 -3.19 -19.24
CA VAL A 124 -13.90 -3.58 -20.27
C VAL A 124 -15.31 -3.26 -19.81
N ASP A 125 -16.21 -3.00 -20.74
CA ASP A 125 -17.66 -2.98 -20.49
C ASP A 125 -18.19 -4.40 -20.46
N GLU A 126 -18.67 -4.84 -19.30
CA GLU A 126 -19.18 -6.20 -19.09
C GLU A 126 -20.18 -6.22 -17.94
N VAL A 127 -21.42 -6.62 -18.23
CA VAL A 127 -22.47 -6.72 -17.21
C VAL A 127 -22.26 -7.96 -16.37
N ASN A 128 -22.15 -7.73 -15.07
CA ASN A 128 -22.02 -8.73 -14.03
C ASN A 128 -23.08 -8.48 -12.96
N VAL A 129 -23.65 -9.56 -12.45
CA VAL A 129 -24.62 -9.52 -11.35
C VAL A 129 -24.11 -10.45 -10.27
N ILE A 130 -23.98 -9.92 -9.06
CA ILE A 130 -23.65 -10.72 -7.88
C ILE A 130 -24.83 -10.69 -6.91
N HIS A 131 -25.12 -11.85 -6.33
CA HIS A 131 -26.18 -11.99 -5.33
C HIS A 131 -25.55 -11.91 -3.94
N VAL A 132 -25.78 -10.80 -3.23
CA VAL A 132 -25.15 -10.54 -1.92
C VAL A 132 -26.19 -10.47 -0.82
N TYR A 133 -25.83 -10.96 0.36
CA TYR A 133 -26.67 -10.80 1.55
C TYR A 133 -26.41 -9.41 2.15
N ASN A 134 -27.43 -8.56 2.11
CA ASN A 134 -27.36 -7.21 2.64
C ASN A 134 -27.92 -7.20 4.06
N MET A 135 -27.04 -7.04 5.05
CA MET A 135 -27.44 -6.98 6.46
C MET A 135 -27.97 -5.62 6.90
N TYR A 136 -27.86 -4.59 6.04
CA TYR A 136 -28.23 -3.21 6.33
C TYR A 136 -29.63 -2.84 5.83
N THR A 137 -30.26 -3.67 4.99
CA THR A 137 -31.67 -3.52 4.63
C THR A 137 -32.57 -3.96 5.78
N HIS A 138 -33.81 -3.46 5.78
CA HIS A 138 -34.81 -3.78 6.80
C HIS A 138 -36.09 -4.33 6.14
N PRO A 139 -36.31 -5.66 6.14
CA PRO A 139 -35.48 -6.70 6.75
C PRO A 139 -34.18 -7.00 5.97
N PRO A 140 -33.15 -7.57 6.63
CA PRO A 140 -31.96 -8.10 5.96
C PRO A 140 -32.32 -9.18 4.94
N GLY A 141 -31.67 -9.17 3.78
CA GLY A 141 -32.01 -10.09 2.70
C GLY A 141 -31.01 -10.11 1.57
N TYR A 142 -31.18 -11.07 0.65
CA TYR A 142 -30.40 -11.12 -0.57
C TYR A 142 -30.84 -10.04 -1.54
N VAL A 143 -29.87 -9.36 -2.15
CA VAL A 143 -30.08 -8.34 -3.18
C VAL A 143 -29.13 -8.59 -4.36
N ASP A 144 -29.54 -8.14 -5.53
CA ASP A 144 -28.73 -8.16 -6.75
C ASP A 144 -27.92 -6.86 -6.80
N ALA A 145 -26.59 -6.99 -6.85
CA ALA A 145 -25.69 -5.89 -7.12
C ALA A 145 -25.15 -6.00 -8.55
N TYR A 146 -25.30 -4.90 -9.30
CA TYR A 146 -24.94 -4.82 -10.70
C TYR A 146 -23.62 -4.10 -10.87
N PHE A 147 -22.72 -4.70 -11.63
CA PHE A 147 -21.44 -4.13 -12.04
C PHE A 147 -21.42 -4.15 -13.57
N TYR A 148 -21.18 -3.00 -14.19
CA TYR A 148 -21.26 -2.82 -15.64
C TYR A 148 -19.91 -2.90 -16.33
N TYR A 149 -18.84 -3.01 -15.54
CA TYR A 149 -17.47 -3.04 -16.01
C TYR A 149 -16.67 -4.12 -15.28
N ARG A 150 -15.53 -4.47 -15.86
CA ARG A 150 -14.52 -5.32 -15.22
C ARG A 150 -13.14 -4.70 -15.42
N ALA A 151 -12.33 -4.67 -14.37
CA ALA A 151 -10.98 -4.12 -14.36
C ALA A 151 -10.07 -4.94 -13.43
N ALA A 152 -8.92 -4.39 -12.99
CA ALA A 152 -8.05 -5.03 -12.01
C ALA A 152 -7.59 -4.06 -10.93
N MET A 153 -7.34 -4.62 -9.75
CA MET A 153 -6.55 -4.02 -8.68
C MET A 153 -5.36 -4.95 -8.39
N VAL A 154 -4.17 -4.38 -8.25
CA VAL A 154 -2.91 -5.09 -7.96
C VAL A 154 -2.22 -4.40 -6.79
N GLN A 155 -1.82 -5.17 -5.79
CA GLN A 155 -1.28 -4.67 -4.52
C GLN A 155 0.07 -5.31 -4.22
N SER A 156 0.97 -4.57 -3.58
CA SER A 156 2.17 -5.12 -2.94
C SER A 156 1.98 -5.48 -1.46
N TRP A 157 0.73 -5.39 -0.98
CA TRP A 157 0.32 -5.52 0.42
C TRP A 157 0.99 -6.70 1.13
N ASN A 158 1.60 -6.39 2.28
CA ASN A 158 2.34 -7.30 3.16
C ASN A 158 3.46 -8.15 2.50
N LYS A 159 3.83 -7.84 1.23
CA LYS A 159 4.99 -8.42 0.54
C LYS A 159 6.12 -7.39 0.45
N PHE A 160 5.81 -6.23 -0.11
CA PHE A 160 6.72 -5.10 -0.23
C PHE A 160 6.02 -3.86 0.31
N CYS A 161 6.65 -3.27 1.32
CA CYS A 161 6.25 -2.00 1.89
C CYS A 161 7.49 -1.15 2.13
N TYR A 162 7.30 0.14 2.25
CA TYR A 162 8.37 1.07 2.54
C TYR A 162 7.86 2.27 3.33
N GLN A 163 8.76 2.92 4.06
CA GLN A 163 8.55 4.23 4.67
C GLN A 163 9.50 5.19 3.96
N GLY A 164 9.00 6.31 3.45
CA GLY A 164 9.81 7.35 2.79
C GLY A 164 10.56 6.89 1.52
N GLY A 165 10.91 7.84 0.67
CA GLY A 165 11.69 7.62 -0.55
C GLY A 165 11.12 8.40 -1.72
N MET A 166 11.76 8.26 -2.88
CA MET A 166 11.29 8.82 -4.14
C MET A 166 10.77 7.68 -5.00
N LEU A 167 9.46 7.63 -5.20
CA LEU A 167 8.81 6.71 -6.13
C LEU A 167 8.67 7.40 -7.49
N GLU A 168 9.16 6.76 -8.54
CA GLU A 168 9.00 7.16 -9.93
C GLU A 168 8.23 6.08 -10.68
N VAL A 169 7.16 6.47 -11.37
CA VAL A 169 6.34 5.59 -12.19
C VAL A 169 6.16 6.20 -13.57
N ARG A 170 6.51 5.47 -14.61
CA ARG A 170 6.29 5.91 -15.99
C ARG A 170 5.04 5.23 -16.55
N ALA A 171 3.95 6.00 -16.71
CA ALA A 171 2.63 5.47 -17.03
C ALA A 171 1.91 6.24 -18.14
N GLN A 172 1.02 5.53 -18.86
CA GLN A 172 0.05 6.09 -19.80
C GLN A 172 -1.36 5.78 -19.31
N LEU A 173 -2.21 6.80 -19.23
CA LEU A 173 -3.56 6.71 -18.70
C LEU A 173 -4.57 6.15 -19.73
N PRO A 174 -5.61 5.43 -19.27
CA PRO A 174 -6.70 4.92 -20.12
C PRO A 174 -7.58 6.04 -20.68
N GLY A 175 -7.93 5.96 -21.97
CA GLY A 175 -8.88 6.86 -22.62
C GLY A 175 -9.26 6.46 -24.05
N ALA A 176 -10.37 7.00 -24.54
CA ALA A 176 -10.81 6.92 -25.93
C ALA A 176 -10.02 7.92 -26.78
N VAL A 177 -8.84 7.50 -27.25
CA VAL A 177 -7.86 8.37 -27.93
C VAL A 177 -7.51 7.92 -29.36
N THR A 178 -8.34 7.07 -29.96
CA THR A 178 -8.21 6.69 -31.37
C THR A 178 -8.97 7.67 -32.27
N GLU A 179 -8.58 7.79 -33.54
CA GLU A 179 -9.35 8.61 -34.50
C GLU A 179 -10.82 8.16 -34.61
N ALA A 180 -11.07 6.84 -34.52
CA ALA A 180 -12.41 6.26 -34.59
C ALA A 180 -13.33 6.68 -33.44
N SER A 181 -12.77 6.98 -32.26
CA SER A 181 -13.54 7.48 -31.11
C SER A 181 -14.21 8.83 -31.42
N GLY A 182 -13.65 9.61 -32.34
CA GLY A 182 -14.10 10.98 -32.61
C GLY A 182 -13.76 11.96 -31.47
N ASN A 183 -12.82 11.62 -30.59
CA ASN A 183 -12.39 12.48 -29.49
C ASN A 183 -11.88 13.85 -30.02
N PRO A 184 -12.57 14.96 -29.72
CA PRO A 184 -12.20 16.28 -30.22
C PRO A 184 -10.89 16.80 -29.63
N ASP A 185 -10.48 16.29 -28.46
CA ASP A 185 -9.25 16.73 -27.80
C ASP A 185 -8.00 16.29 -28.57
N LEU A 186 -8.09 15.30 -29.47
CA LEU A 186 -6.96 14.87 -30.31
C LEU A 186 -6.36 16.02 -31.13
N ALA A 187 -7.17 17.02 -31.48
CA ALA A 187 -6.72 18.21 -32.21
C ALA A 187 -5.92 19.20 -31.34
N LEU A 188 -5.94 19.08 -30.01
CA LEU A 188 -5.24 19.97 -29.09
C LEU A 188 -3.72 19.70 -29.03
N GLY A 189 -3.28 18.53 -29.51
CA GLY A 189 -1.90 18.08 -29.40
C GLY A 189 -1.53 17.65 -27.96
N LYS A 190 -0.34 17.05 -27.80
CA LYS A 190 0.09 16.43 -26.53
C LYS A 190 0.08 17.39 -25.34
N THR A 191 0.40 18.66 -25.54
CA THR A 191 0.43 19.68 -24.47
C THR A 191 -0.92 20.36 -24.25
N GLY A 192 -1.93 20.07 -25.06
CA GLY A 192 -3.26 20.63 -24.91
C GLY A 192 -3.97 20.06 -23.67
N LYS A 193 -4.52 20.95 -22.83
CA LYS A 193 -5.36 20.56 -21.70
C LYS A 193 -6.64 19.89 -22.22
N VAL A 194 -6.90 18.65 -21.79
CA VAL A 194 -8.11 17.92 -22.19
C VAL A 194 -9.37 18.62 -21.67
N LYS A 195 -10.48 18.51 -22.41
CA LYS A 195 -11.75 19.20 -22.11
C LYS A 195 -12.96 18.29 -22.22
N ALA A 196 -12.86 17.18 -22.97
CA ALA A 196 -14.00 16.32 -23.26
C ALA A 196 -14.06 15.11 -22.32
N THR A 197 -14.49 15.32 -21.07
CA THR A 197 -14.45 14.32 -19.97
C THR A 197 -14.96 12.94 -20.36
N LYS A 198 -16.04 12.85 -21.14
CA LYS A 198 -16.66 11.58 -21.59
C LYS A 198 -15.71 10.63 -22.33
N TYR A 199 -14.65 11.15 -22.94
CA TYR A 199 -13.65 10.33 -23.65
C TYR A 199 -12.59 9.74 -22.70
N TYR A 200 -12.61 10.08 -21.42
CA TYR A 200 -11.70 9.54 -20.41
C TYR A 200 -12.52 8.99 -19.22
N PRO A 201 -13.35 7.95 -19.44
CA PRO A 201 -14.41 7.53 -18.53
C PRO A 201 -13.96 6.74 -17.30
N THR A 202 -12.66 6.49 -17.15
CA THR A 202 -12.10 5.63 -16.09
C THR A 202 -11.30 6.45 -15.10
N TRP A 203 -11.10 5.89 -13.90
CA TRP A 203 -10.36 6.48 -12.80
C TRP A 203 -9.14 5.60 -12.47
N PRO A 204 -7.99 5.85 -13.13
CA PRO A 204 -6.75 5.13 -12.81
C PRO A 204 -6.19 5.59 -11.45
N GLY A 205 -5.66 4.64 -10.70
CA GLY A 205 -5.03 4.85 -9.40
C GLY A 205 -3.63 4.22 -9.34
N ILE A 206 -2.66 5.02 -8.89
CA ILE A 206 -1.33 4.62 -8.42
C ILE A 206 -1.16 5.31 -7.06
N TRP A 207 -1.26 4.52 -6.00
CA TRP A 207 -1.35 5.05 -4.65
C TRP A 207 -0.75 4.07 -3.66
N MET A 208 -0.67 4.48 -2.40
CA MET A 208 -0.15 3.64 -1.34
C MET A 208 -0.96 3.79 -0.07
N MET A 209 -1.03 2.69 0.68
CA MET A 209 -1.80 2.59 1.92
C MET A 209 -0.96 1.97 3.02
N GLY A 210 -1.08 2.49 4.25
CA GLY A 210 -0.44 1.91 5.43
C GLY A 210 -0.80 0.43 5.61
N ASN A 211 0.20 -0.40 5.88
CA ASN A 211 0.10 -1.87 5.80
C ASN A 211 -0.88 -2.50 6.81
N LEU A 212 -1.28 -1.76 7.85
CA LEU A 212 -2.31 -2.18 8.81
C LEU A 212 -3.73 -2.28 8.22
N GLY A 213 -3.94 -1.79 7.01
CA GLY A 213 -5.16 -2.05 6.24
C GLY A 213 -4.82 -2.64 4.88
N ARG A 214 -5.77 -3.39 4.31
CA ARG A 214 -5.70 -3.86 2.92
C ARG A 214 -6.87 -3.26 2.15
N ALA A 215 -6.57 -2.49 1.11
CA ALA A 215 -7.60 -1.83 0.32
C ALA A 215 -8.65 -2.82 -0.18
N ILE A 216 -9.91 -2.37 -0.19
CA ILE A 216 -11.16 -3.11 -0.45
C ILE A 216 -11.51 -4.26 0.53
N PHE A 217 -10.72 -4.45 1.60
CA PHE A 217 -11.08 -5.34 2.72
C PHE A 217 -11.59 -4.51 3.90
N SER A 218 -12.90 -4.19 3.87
CA SER A 218 -13.53 -3.26 4.82
C SER A 218 -13.35 -3.65 6.30
N ALA A 219 -13.20 -4.93 6.62
CA ALA A 219 -12.92 -5.38 7.98
C ALA A 219 -11.56 -4.87 8.48
N SER A 220 -10.51 -4.93 7.63
CA SER A 220 -9.18 -4.43 7.95
C SER A 220 -9.09 -2.90 7.96
N THR A 221 -9.88 -2.21 7.13
CA THR A 221 -9.80 -0.75 6.99
C THR A 221 -10.72 0.00 7.96
N ASN A 222 -11.73 -0.65 8.52
CA ASN A 222 -12.68 -0.01 9.43
C ASN A 222 -11.99 0.55 10.68
N ARG A 223 -12.17 1.85 10.93
CA ARG A 223 -11.51 2.63 12.00
C ARG A 223 -9.97 2.56 11.96
N MET A 224 -9.40 2.17 10.82
CA MET A 224 -7.97 2.08 10.58
C MET A 224 -7.59 3.08 9.49
N TRP A 225 -8.30 3.04 8.37
CA TRP A 225 -8.18 4.02 7.30
C TRP A 225 -9.05 5.26 7.58
N PRO A 226 -8.59 6.48 7.29
CA PRO A 226 -7.23 6.86 6.91
C PRO A 226 -6.45 7.47 8.11
N PHE A 227 -6.46 6.82 9.28
CA PHE A 227 -5.93 7.44 10.50
C PHE A 227 -4.44 7.78 10.43
N SER A 228 -4.12 8.99 10.85
CA SER A 228 -2.77 9.57 11.01
C SER A 228 -2.73 10.40 12.31
N TYR A 229 -2.97 9.72 13.44
CA TYR A 229 -3.19 10.34 14.74
C TYR A 229 -2.56 9.52 15.87
N ASP A 230 -1.71 10.17 16.67
CA ASP A 230 -0.93 9.54 17.75
C ASP A 230 -1.00 10.34 19.05
N LYS A 231 -2.22 10.62 19.53
CA LYS A 231 -2.43 11.33 20.80
C LYS A 231 -3.57 10.76 21.61
N CYS A 232 -3.39 10.71 22.93
CA CYS A 232 -4.46 10.38 23.87
C CYS A 232 -5.08 11.66 24.45
N GLU A 233 -6.08 12.18 23.74
CA GLU A 233 -6.79 13.43 24.09
C GLU A 233 -8.31 13.23 23.96
N PRO A 234 -8.95 12.46 24.87
CA PRO A 234 -10.36 12.06 24.74
C PRO A 234 -11.35 13.23 24.73
N ASP A 235 -10.96 14.38 25.26
CA ASP A 235 -11.75 15.62 25.22
C ASP A 235 -11.75 16.29 23.83
N VAL A 236 -10.77 15.95 22.97
CA VAL A 236 -10.61 16.50 21.61
C VAL A 236 -11.09 15.51 20.56
N PHE A 237 -10.76 14.23 20.71
CA PHE A 237 -11.14 13.17 19.80
C PHE A 237 -11.50 11.89 20.56
N ASN A 238 -12.67 11.32 20.29
CA ASN A 238 -13.10 10.08 20.91
C ASN A 238 -12.18 8.91 20.48
N PRO A 239 -11.39 8.32 21.39
CA PRO A 239 -10.43 7.28 21.03
C PRO A 239 -11.09 6.00 20.47
N ASP A 240 -12.35 5.71 20.78
CA ASP A 240 -13.07 4.53 20.29
C ASP A 240 -13.27 4.54 18.75
N ASN A 241 -13.13 5.71 18.13
CA ASN A 241 -13.22 5.87 16.68
C ASN A 241 -11.95 5.45 15.95
N GLN A 242 -10.80 5.35 16.64
CA GLN A 242 -9.54 4.86 16.08
C GLN A 242 -9.24 3.47 16.65
N ARG A 243 -9.09 2.47 15.79
CA ARG A 243 -8.98 1.07 16.21
C ARG A 243 -7.72 0.78 17.04
N ILE A 244 -6.60 1.45 16.71
CA ILE A 244 -5.36 1.41 17.48
C ILE A 244 -5.11 2.82 17.98
N SER A 245 -5.50 3.09 19.23
CA SER A 245 -5.44 4.43 19.84
C SER A 245 -4.22 4.59 20.74
N ALA A 246 -3.66 5.79 20.77
CA ALA A 246 -2.58 6.15 21.71
C ALA A 246 -3.03 6.13 23.18
N CYS A 247 -4.34 6.02 23.47
CA CYS A 247 -4.84 5.84 24.83
C CYS A 247 -4.70 4.41 25.37
N ASP A 248 -4.29 3.45 24.54
CA ASP A 248 -4.10 2.07 24.93
C ASP A 248 -2.63 1.80 25.31
N ASP A 249 -2.38 1.50 26.59
CA ASP A 249 -1.05 1.18 27.10
C ASP A 249 -0.66 -0.30 26.88
N ASN A 250 -1.57 -1.12 26.36
CA ASN A 250 -1.35 -2.52 26.05
C ASN A 250 -2.20 -3.00 24.85
N PRO A 251 -1.92 -2.47 23.63
CA PRO A 251 -2.67 -2.81 22.42
C PRO A 251 -2.53 -4.29 21.99
N GLY A 252 -1.54 -5.01 22.54
CA GLY A 252 -1.26 -6.39 22.19
C GLY A 252 -0.67 -6.55 20.79
N TYR A 253 -0.55 -7.82 20.33
CA TYR A 253 -0.13 -8.16 18.97
C TYR A 253 1.15 -7.44 18.47
N GLY A 254 2.15 -7.32 19.34
CA GLY A 254 3.44 -6.72 19.02
C GLY A 254 3.43 -5.20 18.77
N LEU A 255 2.27 -4.53 18.93
CA LEU A 255 2.14 -3.08 18.79
C LEU A 255 2.82 -2.35 19.96
N ASN A 256 3.30 -1.13 19.68
CA ASN A 256 3.91 -0.29 20.71
C ASN A 256 2.84 0.29 21.65
N PRO A 257 3.06 0.28 22.97
CA PRO A 257 2.19 0.96 23.94
C PRO A 257 2.05 2.46 23.68
N ASN A 258 0.84 2.99 23.85
CA ASN A 258 0.52 4.42 23.73
C ASN A 258 0.88 5.03 22.36
N GLN A 259 0.77 4.23 21.30
CA GLN A 259 0.99 4.67 19.93
C GLN A 259 -0.30 4.51 19.13
N GLY A 260 -0.89 5.64 18.71
CA GLY A 260 -2.02 5.68 17.80
C GLY A 260 -1.55 5.35 16.39
N ARG A 261 -2.25 4.42 15.74
CA ARG A 261 -1.86 3.85 14.44
C ARG A 261 -3.04 3.82 13.48
N GLY A 262 -2.75 3.62 12.21
CA GLY A 262 -3.77 3.62 11.16
C GLY A 262 -3.28 3.02 9.86
N ALA A 263 -4.08 3.25 8.82
CA ALA A 263 -3.74 2.94 7.44
C ALA A 263 -4.00 4.20 6.60
N PRO A 264 -3.17 5.25 6.73
CA PRO A 264 -3.31 6.46 5.93
C PRO A 264 -2.98 6.17 4.47
N GLU A 265 -3.26 7.14 3.59
CA GLU A 265 -3.15 6.98 2.14
C GLU A 265 -2.42 8.15 1.48
N ILE A 266 -1.55 7.83 0.52
CA ILE A 266 -0.88 8.79 -0.36
C ILE A 266 -1.16 8.44 -1.81
N ASP A 267 -1.73 9.38 -2.53
CA ASP A 267 -2.07 9.22 -3.94
C ASP A 267 -0.97 9.80 -4.81
N VAL A 268 -0.15 8.96 -5.43
CA VAL A 268 0.87 9.40 -6.40
C VAL A 268 0.18 9.96 -7.64
N LEU A 269 -0.83 9.22 -8.10
CA LEU A 269 -1.80 9.60 -9.09
C LEU A 269 -3.12 8.95 -8.72
N GLU A 270 -4.14 9.76 -8.44
CA GLU A 270 -5.51 9.27 -8.33
C GLU A 270 -6.43 10.22 -9.09
N GLY A 271 -6.94 9.78 -10.24
CA GLY A 271 -7.80 10.62 -11.05
C GLY A 271 -7.73 10.36 -12.55
N GLY A 272 -8.81 10.71 -13.23
CA GLY A 272 -8.97 10.62 -14.67
C GLY A 272 -9.87 11.75 -15.17
N GLY A 273 -10.41 11.64 -16.39
CA GLY A 273 -11.22 12.73 -16.92
C GLY A 273 -10.37 13.95 -17.29
N LEU A 274 -10.50 15.03 -16.52
CA LEU A 274 -9.86 16.32 -16.80
C LEU A 274 -8.77 16.72 -15.78
N ALA A 275 -8.67 15.98 -14.68
CA ALA A 275 -7.79 16.31 -13.57
C ALA A 275 -7.28 15.04 -12.88
N VAL A 276 -6.10 15.14 -12.29
CA VAL A 276 -5.54 14.13 -11.37
C VAL A 276 -5.42 14.76 -10.00
N SER A 277 -5.81 14.02 -8.96
CA SER A 277 -5.60 14.39 -7.57
C SER A 277 -4.21 13.93 -7.11
N SER A 278 -3.57 14.83 -6.35
CA SER A 278 -2.43 14.54 -5.50
C SER A 278 -2.89 14.72 -4.06
N SER A 279 -3.01 13.64 -3.30
CA SER A 279 -3.70 13.64 -1.99
C SER A 279 -2.92 12.93 -0.88
N LEU A 280 -3.15 13.40 0.35
CA LEU A 280 -2.96 12.67 1.59
C LEU A 280 -4.33 12.48 2.24
N GLN A 281 -4.84 11.25 2.32
CA GLN A 281 -6.09 10.99 3.05
C GLN A 281 -5.80 10.71 4.51
N ILE A 282 -6.57 11.36 5.39
CA ILE A 282 -6.21 11.51 6.80
C ILE A 282 -7.44 11.53 7.72
N ALA A 283 -7.25 11.00 8.93
CA ALA A 283 -8.20 11.10 10.03
C ALA A 283 -7.47 11.25 11.37
N PRO A 284 -8.03 11.98 12.35
CA PRO A 284 -9.27 12.77 12.27
C PRO A 284 -9.18 13.94 11.29
N GLY A 285 -10.25 14.23 10.57
CA GLY A 285 -10.32 15.38 9.67
C GLY A 285 -10.56 16.71 10.41
N MET A 286 -10.59 17.81 9.66
CA MET A 286 -10.81 19.15 10.25
C MET A 286 -12.24 19.28 10.84
N PRO A 287 -12.41 19.81 12.06
CA PRO A 287 -13.73 20.18 12.58
C PRO A 287 -14.37 21.34 11.77
N ASP A 288 -15.70 21.47 11.81
CA ASP A 288 -16.44 22.50 11.03
C ASP A 288 -15.95 23.93 11.25
N ASP A 289 -15.54 24.24 12.49
CA ASP A 289 -15.05 25.56 12.91
C ASP A 289 -13.84 26.02 12.07
N TYR A 290 -13.17 25.10 11.36
CA TYR A 290 -11.99 25.36 10.54
C TYR A 290 -12.22 25.14 9.04
N ARG A 291 -13.47 24.93 8.58
CA ARG A 291 -13.83 24.68 7.17
C ARG A 291 -14.37 25.94 6.47
N LEU A 292 -14.79 25.85 5.21
CA LEU A 292 -15.56 26.93 4.57
C LEU A 292 -16.84 27.26 5.36
N PHE A 293 -17.35 28.49 5.22
CA PHE A 293 -18.70 28.77 5.73
C PHE A 293 -19.74 28.02 4.90
N PRO A 294 -20.79 27.48 5.54
CA PRO A 294 -21.86 26.81 4.81
C PRO A 294 -22.56 27.80 3.88
N VAL A 295 -22.95 27.32 2.70
CA VAL A 295 -23.75 28.10 1.75
C VAL A 295 -25.09 28.46 2.38
N ASP A 296 -25.44 29.74 2.34
CA ASP A 296 -26.75 30.21 2.77
C ASP A 296 -27.73 30.13 1.59
N THR A 297 -28.47 29.03 1.51
CA THR A 297 -29.44 28.80 0.43
C THR A 297 -30.60 29.79 0.44
N SER A 298 -30.82 30.53 1.54
CA SER A 298 -31.86 31.56 1.60
C SER A 298 -31.53 32.80 0.76
N THR A 299 -30.26 32.97 0.39
CA THR A 299 -29.78 34.06 -0.48
C THR A 299 -29.97 33.78 -1.96
N GLY A 300 -30.49 32.59 -2.32
CA GLY A 300 -30.63 32.12 -3.69
C GLY A 300 -29.43 31.32 -4.22
N ASP A 301 -28.39 31.15 -3.40
CA ASP A 301 -27.26 30.28 -3.73
C ASP A 301 -27.71 28.80 -3.81
N ASN A 302 -27.20 28.12 -4.83
CA ASN A 302 -27.24 26.67 -4.92
C ASN A 302 -26.09 26.09 -4.07
N LEU A 303 -26.34 25.07 -3.25
CA LEU A 303 -25.30 24.37 -2.46
C LEU A 303 -24.06 23.97 -3.29
N TYR A 304 -24.24 23.67 -4.58
CA TYR A 304 -23.15 23.29 -5.48
C TYR A 304 -22.30 24.47 -5.99
N CYS A 305 -22.65 25.73 -5.66
CA CYS A 305 -21.89 26.91 -6.09
C CYS A 305 -20.44 26.91 -5.57
N VAL A 306 -20.17 26.21 -4.45
CA VAL A 306 -18.85 26.07 -3.82
C VAL A 306 -17.86 25.49 -4.81
N TYR A 307 -18.25 24.43 -5.53
CA TYR A 307 -17.38 23.76 -6.50
C TYR A 307 -17.07 24.61 -7.73
N GLY A 308 -17.95 25.57 -8.03
CA GLY A 308 -17.76 26.55 -9.09
C GLY A 308 -17.18 27.89 -8.62
N TYR A 309 -16.87 28.04 -7.32
CA TYR A 309 -16.39 29.28 -6.72
C TYR A 309 -17.27 30.50 -7.02
N SER A 310 -18.58 30.28 -7.11
CA SER A 310 -19.56 31.25 -7.62
C SER A 310 -20.64 31.63 -6.61
N CYS A 311 -20.50 31.21 -5.36
CA CYS A 311 -21.42 31.55 -4.28
C CYS A 311 -21.43 33.05 -4.02
N THR A 312 -22.62 33.58 -3.75
CA THR A 312 -22.78 34.95 -3.25
C THR A 312 -22.58 35.03 -1.74
N THR A 313 -22.76 33.91 -1.03
CA THR A 313 -22.50 33.75 0.40
C THR A 313 -21.03 34.07 0.72
N PRO A 314 -20.74 35.05 1.59
CA PRO A 314 -19.39 35.36 2.01
C PRO A 314 -18.69 34.17 2.69
N GLY A 315 -17.49 33.83 2.21
CA GLY A 315 -16.71 32.74 2.79
C GLY A 315 -17.15 31.32 2.42
N ALA A 316 -18.04 31.18 1.44
CA ALA A 316 -18.38 29.88 0.87
C ALA A 316 -17.50 29.50 -0.34
N ASN A 317 -16.85 30.48 -1.00
CA ASN A 317 -16.05 30.20 -2.20
C ASN A 317 -14.64 29.69 -1.87
N TYR A 318 -13.84 30.50 -1.20
CA TYR A 318 -12.44 30.19 -0.89
C TYR A 318 -12.19 30.34 0.61
N ILE A 319 -11.33 29.47 1.12
CA ILE A 319 -10.98 29.42 2.53
C ILE A 319 -10.30 30.75 2.90
N ASP A 320 -10.73 31.37 4.00
CA ASP A 320 -10.25 32.67 4.46
C ASP A 320 -10.45 33.86 3.48
N VAL A 321 -11.41 33.75 2.56
CA VAL A 321 -11.82 34.82 1.61
C VAL A 321 -13.32 35.12 1.71
N PRO A 322 -13.77 36.36 1.97
CA PRO A 322 -12.96 37.55 2.23
C PRO A 322 -12.26 37.50 3.59
N THR A 323 -11.02 37.98 3.65
CA THR A 323 -10.16 37.88 4.84
C THR A 323 -10.74 38.59 6.06
N ALA A 324 -11.31 39.78 5.87
CA ALA A 324 -11.92 40.54 6.96
C ALA A 324 -13.18 39.87 7.52
N PHE A 325 -13.94 39.17 6.67
CA PHE A 325 -15.14 38.44 7.08
C PHE A 325 -14.77 37.26 7.98
N TYR A 326 -13.85 36.40 7.55
CA TYR A 326 -13.35 35.29 8.37
C TYR A 326 -12.79 35.74 9.71
N LYS A 327 -11.97 36.80 9.71
CA LYS A 327 -11.40 37.36 10.94
C LYS A 327 -12.48 37.87 11.89
N LYS A 328 -13.56 38.47 11.37
CA LYS A 328 -14.68 38.98 12.17
C LYS A 328 -15.55 37.84 12.73
N GLU A 329 -15.87 36.86 11.91
CA GLU A 329 -16.82 35.80 12.28
C GLU A 329 -16.18 34.68 13.12
N ARG A 330 -14.88 34.37 12.94
CA ARG A 330 -14.19 33.29 13.67
C ARG A 330 -13.03 33.75 14.55
N GLY A 331 -12.25 34.73 14.09
CA GLY A 331 -11.09 35.23 14.84
C GLY A 331 -9.86 34.30 14.86
N HIS A 332 -9.88 33.20 14.12
CA HIS A 332 -8.72 32.32 13.88
C HIS A 332 -8.64 31.91 12.41
N LYS A 333 -7.51 31.31 12.01
CA LYS A 333 -7.29 30.78 10.67
C LYS A 333 -8.09 29.51 10.40
N SER A 334 -8.38 29.25 9.13
CA SER A 334 -9.11 28.08 8.65
C SER A 334 -8.17 27.18 7.84
N TRP A 335 -8.39 25.86 7.83
CA TRP A 335 -7.64 24.88 7.00
C TRP A 335 -6.11 24.85 7.17
N TYR A 336 -5.44 23.95 6.43
CA TYR A 336 -3.98 23.80 6.44
C TYR A 336 -3.28 25.08 5.94
N GLN A 337 -2.10 25.36 6.49
CA GLN A 337 -1.33 26.59 6.20
C GLN A 337 0.01 26.22 5.55
N GLY A 338 0.46 27.00 4.57
CA GLY A 338 1.77 26.81 3.94
C GLY A 338 1.84 25.65 2.96
N LEU A 339 0.71 25.17 2.44
CA LEU A 339 0.70 24.22 1.33
C LEU A 339 1.40 24.84 0.10
N ARG A 340 2.10 24.03 -0.68
CA ARG A 340 2.96 24.49 -1.78
C ARG A 340 2.44 23.97 -3.12
N TYR A 341 2.22 24.87 -4.06
CA TYR A 341 1.68 24.55 -5.38
C TYR A 341 2.60 25.10 -6.48
N ALA A 342 2.80 24.37 -7.56
CA ALA A 342 3.63 24.79 -8.68
C ALA A 342 2.97 24.46 -10.03
N SER A 343 3.33 25.25 -11.06
CA SER A 343 2.77 25.11 -12.39
C SER A 343 3.03 23.71 -12.99
N ASN A 344 1.99 23.14 -13.60
CA ASN A 344 2.16 22.04 -14.54
C ASN A 344 2.65 22.62 -15.89
N ASN A 345 3.97 22.60 -16.08
CA ASN A 345 4.62 23.19 -17.26
C ASN A 345 4.49 22.36 -18.55
N PHE A 346 3.85 21.18 -18.49
CA PHE A 346 3.60 20.34 -19.67
C PHE A 346 2.35 20.75 -20.45
N CYS A 347 1.51 21.58 -19.84
CA CYS A 347 0.41 22.19 -20.56
C CYS A 347 0.89 23.35 -21.44
N GLN A 348 0.16 23.55 -22.54
CA GLN A 348 0.28 24.73 -23.38
C GLN A 348 0.08 26.01 -22.57
N GLN A 349 0.88 27.03 -22.87
CA GLN A 349 0.78 28.34 -22.23
C GLN A 349 -0.50 29.10 -22.63
N ASN A 350 -1.05 29.81 -21.67
CA ASN A 350 -2.15 30.75 -21.74
C ASN A 350 -1.73 32.07 -21.08
N ALA A 351 -1.67 33.15 -21.87
CA ALA A 351 -1.25 34.46 -21.37
C ALA A 351 -2.18 35.02 -20.30
N ASP A 352 -3.47 34.65 -20.33
CA ASP A 352 -4.48 35.13 -19.38
C ASP A 352 -4.35 34.47 -17.99
N GLU A 353 -3.64 33.34 -17.90
CA GLU A 353 -3.37 32.63 -16.64
C GLU A 353 -2.02 33.00 -16.02
N LYS A 354 -1.23 33.84 -16.71
CA LYS A 354 0.11 34.23 -16.26
C LYS A 354 0.03 35.21 -15.09
N GLN A 355 0.78 34.90 -14.03
CA GLN A 355 0.89 35.73 -12.84
C GLN A 355 2.29 36.33 -12.67
N SER A 356 2.35 37.39 -11.87
CA SER A 356 3.59 37.93 -11.32
C SER A 356 3.52 37.90 -9.79
N TYR A 357 4.67 37.68 -9.13
CA TYR A 357 4.72 37.58 -7.67
C TYR A 357 4.24 38.86 -6.96
N ALA A 358 4.69 40.04 -7.41
CA ALA A 358 4.48 41.29 -6.68
C ALA A 358 3.00 41.68 -6.49
N PRO A 359 2.11 41.63 -7.51
CA PRO A 359 0.68 41.89 -7.33
C PRO A 359 0.00 40.93 -6.35
N VAL A 360 0.22 39.62 -6.51
CA VAL A 360 -0.38 38.59 -5.65
C VAL A 360 0.08 38.75 -4.20
N ALA A 361 1.39 38.93 -3.97
CA ALA A 361 1.94 39.15 -2.64
C ALA A 361 1.41 40.43 -1.97
N ALA A 362 1.24 41.51 -2.75
CA ALA A 362 0.65 42.75 -2.25
C ALA A 362 -0.82 42.56 -1.86
N SER A 363 -1.59 41.82 -2.67
CA SER A 363 -2.99 41.48 -2.41
C SER A 363 -3.14 40.65 -1.12
N LEU A 364 -2.37 39.56 -0.99
CA LEU A 364 -2.38 38.73 0.22
C LEU A 364 -2.02 39.51 1.50
N LYS A 365 -1.04 40.41 1.40
CA LYS A 365 -0.64 41.28 2.52
C LYS A 365 -1.75 42.27 2.92
N ALA A 366 -2.50 42.79 1.95
CA ALA A 366 -3.64 43.67 2.21
C ALA A 366 -4.85 42.91 2.77
N GLY A 367 -4.96 41.61 2.47
CA GLY A 367 -6.12 40.77 2.73
C GLY A 367 -7.12 40.86 1.57
N ILE A 368 -7.66 39.71 1.16
CA ILE A 368 -8.58 39.63 0.03
C ILE A 368 -9.94 40.19 0.45
N THR A 369 -10.39 41.25 -0.21
CA THR A 369 -11.67 41.92 0.08
C THR A 369 -12.82 41.40 -0.76
N GLU A 370 -12.52 40.92 -1.96
CA GLU A 370 -13.48 40.30 -2.89
C GLU A 370 -13.99 38.97 -2.34
N ASN A 371 -15.19 38.55 -2.77
CA ASN A 371 -15.74 37.24 -2.42
C ASN A 371 -15.22 36.10 -3.31
N SER A 372 -14.41 36.42 -4.30
CA SER A 372 -13.81 35.46 -5.23
C SER A 372 -12.37 35.85 -5.58
N CYS A 373 -11.61 34.85 -6.01
CA CYS A 373 -10.24 35.02 -6.45
C CYS A 373 -10.16 35.40 -7.93
N THR A 374 -9.17 36.23 -8.26
CA THR A 374 -8.78 36.60 -9.62
C THR A 374 -7.29 36.30 -9.80
N VAL A 375 -6.81 36.33 -11.05
CA VAL A 375 -5.40 36.10 -11.40
C VAL A 375 -4.47 37.09 -10.70
N ASP A 376 -4.90 38.32 -10.41
CA ASP A 376 -4.06 39.30 -9.72
C ASP A 376 -4.26 39.31 -8.20
N SER A 377 -5.40 38.81 -7.70
CA SER A 377 -5.74 38.91 -6.29
C SER A 377 -5.31 37.71 -5.44
N CYS A 378 -5.28 36.50 -6.00
CA CYS A 378 -4.95 35.28 -5.25
C CYS A 378 -3.81 34.49 -5.92
N PRO A 379 -3.12 33.60 -5.18
CA PRO A 379 -2.29 32.56 -5.77
C PRO A 379 -3.06 31.76 -6.83
N ALA A 380 -2.37 31.28 -7.87
CA ALA A 380 -3.00 30.52 -8.95
C ALA A 380 -3.70 29.24 -8.47
N SER A 381 -3.31 28.70 -7.31
CA SER A 381 -3.99 27.55 -6.69
C SER A 381 -5.36 27.87 -6.12
N GLY A 382 -5.70 29.15 -5.92
CA GLY A 382 -6.88 29.59 -5.17
C GLY A 382 -6.72 29.48 -3.63
N ASP A 383 -5.60 28.95 -3.14
CA ASP A 383 -5.30 28.89 -1.71
C ASP A 383 -4.55 30.14 -1.25
N VAL A 384 -5.22 31.02 -0.51
CA VAL A 384 -4.64 32.26 0.03
C VAL A 384 -3.73 32.02 1.24
N ASN A 385 -3.72 30.81 1.79
CA ASN A 385 -2.85 30.39 2.89
C ASN A 385 -1.62 29.60 2.39
N ALA A 386 -1.47 29.43 1.07
CA ALA A 386 -0.34 28.76 0.46
C ALA A 386 0.99 29.49 0.71
N ASP A 387 2.08 28.73 0.70
CA ASP A 387 3.43 29.29 0.63
C ASP A 387 3.65 29.95 -0.74
N ILE A 388 4.18 31.17 -0.75
CA ILE A 388 4.52 31.94 -1.96
C ILE A 388 6.02 32.27 -2.05
N GLY A 389 6.84 31.60 -1.25
CA GLY A 389 8.29 31.71 -1.26
C GLY A 389 8.91 31.13 -2.53
N LEU A 390 10.23 31.29 -2.66
CA LEU A 390 10.97 30.71 -3.78
C LEU A 390 10.92 29.18 -3.74
N ILE A 391 10.73 28.56 -4.91
CA ILE A 391 10.81 27.11 -5.06
C ILE A 391 12.25 26.69 -4.74
N ASP A 392 12.40 25.82 -3.74
CA ASP A 392 13.67 25.27 -3.27
C ASP A 392 14.73 26.35 -2.88
N GLY A 393 14.28 27.59 -2.61
CA GLY A 393 15.14 28.71 -2.22
C GLY A 393 16.07 29.23 -3.31
N VAL A 394 15.86 28.84 -4.57
CA VAL A 394 16.74 29.16 -5.71
C VAL A 394 15.94 29.69 -6.92
N GLY A 395 16.61 30.43 -7.81
CA GLY A 395 16.00 30.94 -9.03
C GLY A 395 14.99 32.07 -8.79
N GLU A 396 14.03 32.21 -9.71
CA GLU A 396 13.01 33.28 -9.72
C GLU A 396 11.58 32.74 -9.59
N ASN A 397 11.38 31.43 -9.62
CA ASN A 397 10.06 30.83 -9.53
C ASN A 397 9.60 30.77 -8.07
N HIS A 398 8.34 31.16 -7.85
CA HIS A 398 7.69 31.13 -6.55
C HIS A 398 6.63 30.04 -6.51
N TRP A 399 6.46 29.42 -5.35
CA TRP A 399 5.26 28.63 -5.06
C TRP A 399 4.01 29.52 -5.20
N GLY A 400 2.89 28.93 -5.58
CA GLY A 400 1.61 29.63 -5.74
C GLY A 400 1.50 30.61 -6.91
N ILE A 401 2.58 30.88 -7.67
CA ILE A 401 2.61 31.89 -8.74
C ILE A 401 2.79 31.23 -10.12
N ASN A 402 1.79 31.37 -10.99
CA ASN A 402 1.84 30.85 -12.36
C ASN A 402 2.67 31.72 -13.32
N THR A 403 3.98 31.81 -13.10
CA THR A 403 4.89 32.67 -13.88
C THR A 403 4.94 32.27 -15.36
N ASN A 404 4.71 30.99 -15.66
CA ASN A 404 4.72 30.46 -17.02
C ASN A 404 3.37 30.56 -17.73
N GLY A 405 2.28 30.84 -16.99
CA GLY A 405 0.92 30.85 -17.54
C GLY A 405 0.52 29.50 -18.12
N THR A 406 0.88 28.38 -17.49
CA THR A 406 0.45 27.04 -17.93
C THR A 406 -0.67 26.51 -17.02
N CYS A 407 -1.08 25.24 -17.16
CA CYS A 407 -1.97 24.61 -16.19
C CYS A 407 -1.43 24.75 -14.76
N TYR A 408 -2.32 24.97 -13.81
CA TYR A 408 -1.97 25.11 -12.41
C TYR A 408 -2.81 24.19 -11.53
N PRO A 409 -2.21 23.48 -10.55
CA PRO A 409 -2.94 22.72 -9.55
C PRO A 409 -3.79 23.63 -8.68
N LEU A 410 -5.07 23.30 -8.53
CA LEU A 410 -6.00 24.03 -7.67
C LEU A 410 -6.14 23.32 -6.33
N VAL A 411 -6.30 24.10 -5.25
CA VAL A 411 -6.66 23.54 -3.95
C VAL A 411 -8.04 22.89 -4.07
N ASN A 412 -8.19 21.72 -3.48
CA ASN A 412 -9.50 21.13 -3.35
C ASN A 412 -10.20 21.76 -2.14
N SER A 413 -11.37 22.37 -2.36
CA SER A 413 -12.24 22.85 -1.27
C SER A 413 -12.99 21.69 -0.59
N TYR A 414 -12.35 20.53 -0.50
CA TYR A 414 -12.93 19.29 -0.03
C TYR A 414 -13.42 19.46 1.40
N MET A 415 -14.71 19.24 1.61
CA MET A 415 -15.33 19.36 2.94
C MET A 415 -15.15 18.09 3.78
N GLY A 416 -14.29 17.17 3.35
CA GLY A 416 -14.13 15.88 3.99
C GLY A 416 -15.33 14.97 3.74
N ALA A 417 -15.27 13.78 4.32
CA ALA A 417 -16.43 12.90 4.48
C ALA A 417 -16.58 12.52 5.95
N TYR A 418 -17.83 12.38 6.39
CA TYR A 418 -18.13 11.92 7.74
C TYR A 418 -18.47 10.43 7.70
N LEU A 419 -17.57 9.61 8.23
CA LEU A 419 -17.72 8.17 8.29
C LEU A 419 -18.56 7.79 9.51
N CYS A 420 -19.50 6.88 9.32
CA CYS A 420 -20.41 6.43 10.36
C CYS A 420 -20.65 4.93 10.27
N ASP A 421 -20.91 4.32 11.42
CA ASP A 421 -21.56 3.01 11.46
C ASP A 421 -23.02 3.08 10.91
N PRO A 422 -23.57 1.98 10.39
CA PRO A 422 -24.92 1.95 9.81
C PRO A 422 -26.06 2.27 10.80
N ASP A 423 -25.84 2.11 12.10
CA ASP A 423 -26.84 2.38 13.13
C ASP A 423 -26.78 3.82 13.68
N ASN A 424 -25.86 4.62 13.15
CA ASN A 424 -25.57 5.96 13.64
C ASN A 424 -26.71 6.95 13.31
N THR A 425 -27.06 7.80 14.26
CA THR A 425 -28.13 8.81 14.13
C THR A 425 -27.58 10.22 13.93
N PHE A 426 -26.25 10.39 13.85
CA PHE A 426 -25.63 11.69 13.78
C PHE A 426 -25.92 12.36 12.43
N SER A 427 -26.35 13.62 12.47
CA SER A 427 -26.86 14.34 11.31
C SER A 427 -25.87 14.51 10.15
N LYS A 428 -24.57 14.33 10.37
CA LYS A 428 -23.55 14.42 9.31
C LYS A 428 -23.28 13.11 8.59
N CYS A 429 -23.77 11.98 9.10
CA CYS A 429 -23.68 10.72 8.36
C CYS A 429 -24.37 10.89 7.01
N ALA A 430 -23.84 10.28 5.94
CA ALA A 430 -24.44 10.37 4.61
C ALA A 430 -25.89 9.85 4.57
N SER A 431 -26.22 8.88 5.43
CA SER A 431 -27.57 8.34 5.61
C SER A 431 -27.81 8.02 7.09
N PRO A 432 -28.16 9.02 7.92
CA PRO A 432 -28.35 8.80 9.35
C PRO A 432 -29.60 7.96 9.60
N ARG A 433 -29.49 6.98 10.51
CA ARG A 433 -30.60 6.10 10.85
C ARG A 433 -31.71 6.89 11.53
N ASN A 434 -32.94 6.75 11.04
CA ASN A 434 -34.11 7.25 11.74
C ASN A 434 -34.52 6.27 12.85
N GLU A 435 -34.21 6.61 14.09
CA GLU A 435 -34.48 5.74 15.23
C GLU A 435 -35.96 5.52 15.54
N SER A 436 -36.85 6.38 15.05
CA SER A 436 -38.29 6.24 15.24
C SER A 436 -38.92 5.22 14.28
N THR A 437 -38.28 4.95 13.14
CA THR A 437 -38.82 4.07 12.09
C THR A 437 -37.99 2.83 11.83
N THR A 438 -36.69 2.87 12.15
CA THR A 438 -35.72 1.84 11.76
C THR A 438 -34.98 1.32 13.00
N PRO A 439 -35.20 0.06 13.42
CA PRO A 439 -34.45 -0.57 14.51
C PRO A 439 -32.94 -0.60 14.22
N LYS A 440 -32.13 -0.83 15.27
CA LYS A 440 -30.68 -1.06 15.09
C LYS A 440 -30.43 -2.43 14.46
N SER A 441 -29.52 -2.48 13.49
CA SER A 441 -28.97 -3.71 12.92
C SER A 441 -28.07 -4.44 13.92
N ASN A 442 -27.34 -3.71 14.77
CA ASN A 442 -26.25 -4.17 15.63
C ASN A 442 -25.15 -4.92 14.86
N ALA A 443 -24.96 -4.57 13.58
CA ALA A 443 -23.97 -5.20 12.72
C ALA A 443 -22.52 -4.93 13.19
N MET A 444 -22.28 -3.80 13.84
CA MET A 444 -20.96 -3.42 14.35
C MET A 444 -21.04 -2.46 15.53
N SER A 445 -19.92 -2.28 16.24
CA SER A 445 -19.81 -1.26 17.29
C SER A 445 -20.01 0.13 16.69
N SER A 446 -20.71 1.00 17.42
CA SER A 446 -20.95 2.36 16.94
C SER A 446 -19.65 3.15 16.83
N PHE A 447 -19.51 3.91 15.76
CA PHE A 447 -18.42 4.85 15.54
C PHE A 447 -18.91 5.95 14.61
N ASN A 448 -18.30 7.12 14.74
CA ASN A 448 -18.41 8.13 13.71
C ASN A 448 -17.28 9.16 13.85
N TYR A 449 -16.69 9.54 12.72
CA TYR A 449 -15.60 10.51 12.70
C TYR A 449 -15.51 11.20 11.35
N GLN A 450 -14.97 12.40 11.37
CA GLN A 450 -14.62 13.13 10.16
C GLN A 450 -13.29 12.58 9.61
N MET A 451 -13.23 12.36 8.31
CA MET A 451 -11.98 12.21 7.56
C MET A 451 -11.80 13.34 6.56
N ASP A 452 -10.58 13.52 6.07
CA ASP A 452 -10.21 14.57 5.12
C ASP A 452 -9.17 14.09 4.11
N ALA A 453 -8.97 14.90 3.08
CA ALA A 453 -7.91 14.73 2.11
C ALA A 453 -7.19 16.06 1.86
N ILE A 454 -5.94 16.18 2.31
CA ILE A 454 -5.08 17.31 1.93
C ILE A 454 -4.69 17.07 0.49
N SER A 455 -5.29 17.83 -0.43
CA SER A 455 -5.21 17.50 -1.85
C SER A 455 -5.15 18.71 -2.76
N SER A 456 -4.60 18.46 -3.95
CA SER A 456 -4.65 19.37 -5.09
C SER A 456 -5.02 18.63 -6.36
N ASN A 457 -5.96 19.21 -7.11
CA ASN A 457 -6.35 18.70 -8.43
C ASN A 457 -5.61 19.49 -9.51
N TRP A 458 -4.79 18.81 -10.30
CA TRP A 458 -4.07 19.43 -11.40
C TRP A 458 -4.65 19.04 -12.76
N PRO A 459 -4.86 19.99 -13.68
CA PRO A 459 -5.40 19.70 -15.00
C PRO A 459 -4.48 18.81 -15.85
N VAL A 460 -5.07 17.85 -16.56
CA VAL A 460 -4.35 16.88 -17.37
C VAL A 460 -4.19 17.38 -18.81
N HIS A 461 -3.02 17.15 -19.39
CA HIS A 461 -2.75 17.37 -20.82
C HIS A 461 -2.92 16.06 -21.60
N LEU A 462 -3.29 16.13 -22.88
CA LEU A 462 -3.60 14.95 -23.71
C LEU A 462 -2.44 13.93 -23.77
N GLY A 463 -1.19 14.39 -23.61
CA GLY A 463 -0.01 13.54 -23.53
C GLY A 463 -0.12 12.43 -22.48
N ALA A 464 -0.79 12.67 -21.35
CA ALA A 464 -1.00 11.66 -20.31
C ALA A 464 -1.83 10.45 -20.80
N TYR A 465 -2.71 10.64 -21.80
CA TYR A 465 -3.54 9.58 -22.38
C TYR A 465 -2.95 8.97 -23.65
N THR A 466 -2.03 9.67 -24.31
CA THR A 466 -1.49 9.30 -25.63
C THR A 466 -0.01 8.88 -25.59
N ASP A 467 0.68 9.07 -24.47
CA ASP A 467 2.10 8.77 -24.29
C ASP A 467 2.40 8.38 -22.83
N TYR A 468 3.62 7.92 -22.57
CA TYR A 468 4.12 7.65 -21.23
C TYR A 468 4.62 8.92 -20.54
N VAL A 469 4.13 9.15 -19.33
CA VAL A 469 4.49 10.29 -18.48
C VAL A 469 5.12 9.78 -17.18
N GLU A 470 6.18 10.44 -16.72
CA GLU A 470 6.85 10.15 -15.44
C GLU A 470 6.13 10.89 -14.30
N TYR A 471 5.49 10.13 -13.44
CA TYR A 471 4.87 10.58 -12.19
C TYR A 471 5.82 10.26 -11.04
N GLN A 472 6.06 11.24 -10.18
CA GLN A 472 7.05 11.15 -9.13
C GLN A 472 6.48 11.63 -7.79
N LEU A 473 6.83 10.92 -6.72
CA LEU A 473 6.51 11.29 -5.35
C LEU A 473 7.77 11.19 -4.49
N GLU A 474 8.19 12.30 -3.91
CA GLU A 474 9.26 12.34 -2.93
C GLU A 474 8.67 12.48 -1.53
N TRP A 475 8.89 11.49 -0.67
CA TRP A 475 8.33 11.41 0.67
C TRP A 475 9.44 11.26 1.70
N VAL A 476 9.52 12.21 2.64
CA VAL A 476 10.43 12.19 3.79
C VAL A 476 9.60 12.32 5.05
N THR A 477 9.86 11.46 6.04
CA THR A 477 9.15 11.42 7.32
C THR A 477 9.81 12.32 8.36
N GLY A 478 9.17 12.47 9.53
CA GLY A 478 9.70 13.25 10.65
C GLY A 478 9.33 14.73 10.59
N LYS A 479 9.78 15.48 11.61
CA LYS A 479 9.39 16.89 11.83
C LYS A 479 9.79 17.84 10.72
N ASN A 480 10.87 17.54 10.01
CA ASN A 480 11.35 18.29 8.85
C ASN A 480 10.95 17.63 7.52
N GLY A 481 10.07 16.63 7.58
CA GLY A 481 9.60 15.86 6.45
C GLY A 481 8.65 16.62 5.50
N TYR A 482 8.33 15.96 4.40
CA TYR A 482 7.42 16.45 3.37
C TYR A 482 6.97 15.31 2.45
N VAL A 483 5.87 15.54 1.75
CA VAL A 483 5.48 14.77 0.57
C VAL A 483 5.37 15.74 -0.60
N ARG A 484 6.11 15.48 -1.68
CA ARG A 484 6.21 16.32 -2.87
C ARG A 484 5.88 15.51 -4.12
N TRP A 485 4.86 15.97 -4.84
CA TRP A 485 4.49 15.45 -6.14
C TRP A 485 5.25 16.19 -7.23
N MET A 486 5.74 15.42 -8.18
CA MET A 486 6.46 15.92 -9.34
C MET A 486 5.96 15.22 -10.60
N LEU A 487 6.01 15.94 -11.71
CA LEU A 487 5.71 15.44 -13.03
C LEU A 487 6.94 15.70 -13.89
N GLN A 488 7.57 14.64 -14.42
CA GLN A 488 8.75 14.73 -15.27
C GLN A 488 9.84 15.63 -14.63
N GLY A 489 10.13 15.42 -13.35
CA GLY A 489 11.12 16.17 -12.58
C GLY A 489 10.71 17.57 -12.11
N ASN A 490 9.52 18.06 -12.48
CA ASN A 490 9.04 19.39 -12.07
C ASN A 490 8.05 19.28 -10.91
N PRO A 491 8.15 20.10 -9.84
CA PRO A 491 7.18 20.09 -8.75
C PRO A 491 5.77 20.47 -9.23
N LEU A 492 4.77 19.84 -8.62
CA LEU A 492 3.35 20.17 -8.77
C LEU A 492 2.73 20.60 -7.44
N PHE A 493 2.94 19.80 -6.40
CA PHE A 493 2.35 20.01 -5.08
C PHE A 493 3.31 19.53 -4.00
N GLU A 494 3.35 20.20 -2.85
CA GLU A 494 4.16 19.78 -1.71
C GLU A 494 3.42 20.08 -0.40
N VAL A 495 3.40 19.09 0.48
CA VAL A 495 2.86 19.18 1.84
C VAL A 495 4.01 18.91 2.80
N THR A 496 4.40 19.91 3.58
CA THR A 496 5.43 19.74 4.61
C THR A 496 4.82 19.22 5.91
N THR A 497 5.63 18.58 6.75
CA THR A 497 5.18 18.16 8.10
C THR A 497 4.66 19.35 8.91
N ASP A 498 5.27 20.54 8.82
CA ASP A 498 4.77 21.74 9.48
C ASP A 498 3.37 22.11 8.98
N SER A 499 3.15 22.18 7.67
CA SER A 499 1.83 22.47 7.07
C SER A 499 0.76 21.44 7.45
N PHE A 500 1.18 20.21 7.69
CA PHE A 500 0.31 19.07 8.00
C PHE A 500 -0.07 19.01 9.48
N SER A 501 0.91 19.09 10.37
CA SER A 501 0.76 18.90 11.81
C SER A 501 0.42 20.20 12.55
N ASN A 502 0.92 21.36 12.09
CA ASN A 502 0.65 22.66 12.71
C ASN A 502 -0.71 23.21 12.27
N VAL A 503 -1.76 22.53 12.71
CA VAL A 503 -3.13 22.87 12.35
C VAL A 503 -3.63 24.11 13.11
N PRO A 504 -4.44 24.99 12.49
CA PRO A 504 -5.01 26.13 13.19
C PRO A 504 -5.82 25.73 14.41
N GLN A 505 -5.80 26.59 15.43
CA GLN A 505 -6.52 26.38 16.69
C GLN A 505 -7.40 27.59 17.01
N ASN A 506 -8.61 27.30 17.48
CA ASN A 506 -9.46 28.25 18.19
C ASN A 506 -8.98 28.39 19.65
N SER A 507 -9.65 29.25 20.43
CA SER A 507 -9.30 29.48 21.84
C SER A 507 -9.40 28.24 22.73
N ASN A 508 -10.21 27.26 22.33
CA ASN A 508 -10.45 26.01 23.06
C ASN A 508 -9.56 24.85 22.57
N LYS A 509 -8.71 25.08 21.55
CA LYS A 509 -7.82 24.07 20.95
C LYS A 509 -8.53 22.80 20.50
N THR A 510 -9.65 22.94 19.80
CA THR A 510 -10.51 21.81 19.41
C THR A 510 -10.10 21.13 18.10
N ASN A 511 -9.00 21.54 17.46
CA ASN A 511 -8.53 20.88 16.25
C ASN A 511 -7.50 19.81 16.60
N PRO A 512 -7.80 18.52 16.37
CA PRO A 512 -6.81 17.47 16.60
C PRO A 512 -5.58 17.68 15.71
N GLU A 513 -4.40 17.62 16.31
CA GLU A 513 -3.13 17.58 15.58
C GLU A 513 -3.01 16.26 14.83
N LYS A 514 -2.52 16.28 13.59
CA LYS A 514 -2.28 15.07 12.80
C LYS A 514 -0.79 14.78 12.75
N VAL A 515 -0.44 13.51 12.66
CA VAL A 515 0.93 13.06 12.49
C VAL A 515 1.19 12.88 11.00
N MET A 516 2.31 13.41 10.50
CA MET A 516 2.70 13.17 9.12
C MET A 516 2.69 11.66 8.83
N LEU A 517 2.42 11.27 7.60
CA LEU A 517 2.28 9.85 7.27
C LEU A 517 3.63 9.15 7.48
N GLU A 518 3.64 8.19 8.40
CA GLU A 518 4.83 7.48 8.87
C GLU A 518 4.67 5.96 8.84
N GLU A 519 3.48 5.43 8.51
CA GLU A 519 3.23 3.98 8.40
C GLU A 519 4.07 3.34 7.28
N PRO A 520 4.51 2.06 7.40
CA PRO A 520 5.02 1.33 6.25
C PRO A 520 3.88 1.14 5.24
N MET A 521 4.04 1.65 4.02
CA MET A 521 2.98 1.68 3.03
C MET A 521 3.21 0.64 1.92
N SER A 522 2.14 0.01 1.50
CA SER A 522 2.10 -0.89 0.34
C SER A 522 1.58 -0.15 -0.90
N LEU A 523 2.09 -0.51 -2.08
CA LEU A 523 1.69 0.07 -3.36
C LEU A 523 0.43 -0.59 -3.91
N ILE A 524 -0.45 0.21 -4.50
CA ILE A 524 -1.71 -0.22 -5.07
C ILE A 524 -1.88 0.40 -6.45
N LEU A 525 -2.27 -0.43 -7.40
CA LEU A 525 -2.45 -0.09 -8.81
C LEU A 525 -3.85 -0.55 -9.22
N ASN A 526 -4.71 0.35 -9.69
CA ASN A 526 -6.06 -0.01 -10.13
C ASN A 526 -6.56 0.88 -11.27
N VAL A 527 -7.61 0.41 -11.93
CA VAL A 527 -8.48 1.25 -12.76
C VAL A 527 -9.90 1.03 -12.28
N ALA A 528 -10.50 2.07 -11.74
CA ALA A 528 -11.85 2.05 -11.19
C ALA A 528 -12.83 2.81 -12.11
N LEU A 529 -14.13 2.58 -11.94
CA LEU A 529 -15.19 3.30 -12.63
C LEU A 529 -16.30 3.61 -11.63
N SER A 530 -16.63 4.89 -11.43
CA SER A 530 -17.65 5.28 -10.47
C SER A 530 -18.79 6.04 -11.13
N SER A 531 -19.96 5.93 -10.51
CA SER A 531 -21.13 6.76 -10.80
C SER A 531 -21.07 8.16 -10.15
N SER A 532 -20.09 8.42 -9.29
CA SER A 532 -20.05 9.61 -8.42
C SER A 532 -18.81 10.50 -8.57
N TRP A 533 -17.81 10.08 -9.35
CA TRP A 533 -16.56 10.81 -9.51
C TRP A 533 -16.55 11.78 -10.68
N GLY A 534 -15.56 12.68 -10.72
CA GLY A 534 -15.40 13.65 -11.81
C GLY A 534 -15.16 13.02 -13.19
N ALA A 535 -14.60 11.80 -13.23
CA ALA A 535 -14.62 10.94 -14.41
C ALA A 535 -15.68 9.86 -14.21
N THR A 536 -16.64 9.78 -15.13
CA THR A 536 -17.77 8.86 -15.05
C THR A 536 -17.96 8.21 -16.42
N PRO A 537 -18.20 6.89 -16.50
CA PRO A 537 -18.51 6.27 -17.77
C PRO A 537 -19.86 6.75 -18.34
N PRO A 538 -20.06 6.66 -19.66
CA PRO A 538 -21.36 6.93 -20.25
C PRO A 538 -22.45 6.10 -19.59
N ASN A 539 -23.63 6.70 -19.39
CA ASN A 539 -24.79 6.05 -18.78
C ASN A 539 -24.50 5.38 -17.42
N ALA A 540 -23.69 5.99 -16.56
CA ALA A 540 -23.31 5.40 -15.27
C ALA A 540 -24.50 4.86 -14.46
N GLY A 541 -24.29 3.68 -13.86
CA GLY A 541 -25.35 2.87 -13.27
C GLY A 541 -26.15 2.04 -14.28
N LYS A 542 -25.71 1.99 -15.55
CA LYS A 542 -26.22 1.13 -16.62
C LYS A 542 -25.06 0.68 -17.52
N GLU A 543 -25.37 -0.16 -18.49
CA GLU A 543 -24.47 -0.53 -19.58
C GLU A 543 -23.97 0.71 -20.33
N CYS A 544 -22.70 0.70 -20.74
CA CYS A 544 -22.04 1.85 -21.39
C CYS A 544 -22.90 2.46 -22.52
N ARG A 545 -23.45 1.62 -23.41
CA ARG A 545 -24.24 2.06 -24.57
C ARG A 545 -25.65 2.51 -24.23
N GLY A 546 -26.15 2.26 -23.02
CA GLY A 546 -27.54 2.51 -22.67
C GLY A 546 -28.50 1.79 -23.64
N ASP A 547 -29.33 2.54 -24.35
CA ASP A 547 -30.23 2.01 -25.38
C ASP A 547 -29.59 1.89 -26.78
N GLY A 548 -28.34 2.35 -26.94
CA GLY A 548 -27.57 2.30 -28.18
C GLY A 548 -27.94 3.35 -29.23
N THR A 549 -28.77 4.34 -28.90
CA THR A 549 -29.22 5.36 -29.86
C THR A 549 -28.26 6.54 -30.02
N ASP A 550 -27.39 6.79 -29.04
CA ASP A 550 -26.42 7.89 -29.06
C ASP A 550 -25.11 7.49 -29.76
N GLU A 551 -24.89 8.01 -30.97
CA GLU A 551 -23.74 7.67 -31.80
C GLU A 551 -22.39 8.00 -31.17
N GLU A 552 -22.32 9.07 -30.39
CA GLU A 552 -21.08 9.50 -29.74
C GLU A 552 -20.71 8.58 -28.59
N THR A 553 -21.68 8.25 -27.74
CA THR A 553 -21.57 7.26 -26.68
C THR A 553 -21.16 5.91 -27.25
N ASN A 554 -21.77 5.47 -28.34
CA ASN A 554 -21.40 4.22 -28.99
C ASN A 554 -19.92 4.21 -29.40
N LYS A 555 -19.39 5.29 -29.99
CA LYS A 555 -17.97 5.40 -30.35
C LYS A 555 -17.03 5.38 -29.14
N ILE A 556 -17.44 5.99 -28.02
CA ILE A 556 -16.70 5.93 -26.76
C ILE A 556 -16.70 4.50 -26.21
N CYS A 557 -17.86 3.85 -26.19
CA CYS A 557 -17.98 2.47 -25.73
C CYS A 557 -17.24 1.48 -26.64
N ASP A 558 -17.14 1.75 -27.94
CA ASP A 558 -16.35 0.97 -28.89
C ASP A 558 -14.83 1.11 -28.66
N SER A 559 -14.41 2.06 -27.81
CA SER A 559 -13.01 2.22 -27.41
C SER A 559 -12.62 1.34 -26.22
N PHE A 560 -13.55 0.61 -25.60
CA PHE A 560 -13.20 -0.47 -24.67
C PHE A 560 -12.68 -1.70 -25.45
N PRO A 561 -11.65 -2.42 -24.96
CA PRO A 561 -10.92 -2.20 -23.71
C PRO A 561 -10.04 -0.95 -23.72
N MET A 562 -10.04 -0.22 -22.59
CA MET A 562 -9.10 0.85 -22.31
C MET A 562 -7.99 0.35 -21.36
N TYR A 563 -6.78 0.90 -21.49
CA TYR A 563 -5.60 0.39 -20.78
C TYR A 563 -4.90 1.49 -19.98
N LEU A 564 -4.70 1.26 -18.69
CA LEU A 564 -3.58 1.85 -17.96
C LEU A 564 -2.34 1.04 -18.32
N LYS A 565 -1.29 1.70 -18.81
CA LYS A 565 -0.01 1.05 -19.12
C LYS A 565 1.10 1.64 -18.24
N MET A 566 2.00 0.80 -17.75
CA MET A 566 3.19 1.22 -17.00
C MET A 566 4.43 0.58 -17.59
N ASP A 567 5.39 1.42 -17.97
CA ASP A 567 6.68 1.02 -18.52
C ASP A 567 7.61 0.52 -17.41
N TYR A 568 7.76 1.30 -16.34
CA TYR A 568 8.55 0.92 -15.17
C TYR A 568 8.02 1.55 -13.88
N MET A 569 8.46 0.99 -12.76
CA MET A 569 8.33 1.57 -11.42
C MET A 569 9.67 1.46 -10.69
N ARG A 570 10.11 2.55 -10.05
CA ARG A 570 11.40 2.61 -9.33
C ARG A 570 11.25 3.37 -8.01
N LEU A 571 11.86 2.85 -6.95
CA LEU A 571 11.91 3.48 -5.63
C LEU A 571 13.35 3.71 -5.23
N TYR A 572 13.62 4.92 -4.75
CA TYR A 572 14.92 5.35 -4.25
C TYR A 572 14.81 5.74 -2.78
N GLN A 573 15.79 5.37 -1.97
CA GLN A 573 15.87 5.76 -0.55
C GLN A 573 17.27 6.26 -0.19
N ASP A 574 17.31 7.19 0.77
CA ASP A 574 18.54 7.57 1.45
C ASP A 574 18.97 6.45 2.39
N LEU A 575 20.20 5.98 2.23
CA LEU A 575 20.78 4.92 3.06
C LEU A 575 21.92 5.45 3.94
N GLY A 576 22.02 6.78 4.06
CA GLY A 576 22.95 7.42 4.98
C GLY A 576 22.65 7.07 6.43
N ASP A 577 23.68 7.09 7.26
CA ASP A 577 23.60 6.88 8.71
C ASP A 577 23.46 8.21 9.50
N ASP A 578 23.40 9.33 8.78
CA ASP A 578 23.28 10.70 9.29
C ASP A 578 21.86 11.28 9.18
N LEU A 579 20.86 10.43 8.95
CA LEU A 579 19.45 10.84 8.90
C LEU A 579 18.96 11.33 10.26
N ASP A 580 18.00 12.26 10.25
CA ASP A 580 17.31 12.72 11.44
C ASP A 580 16.71 11.52 12.20
N ALA A 581 16.69 11.59 13.54
CA ALA A 581 16.29 10.45 14.38
C ALA A 581 14.82 10.02 14.21
N ASP A 582 13.98 10.91 13.68
CA ASP A 582 12.57 10.70 13.34
C ASP A 582 12.34 10.51 11.83
N ASN A 583 13.41 10.33 11.05
CA ASN A 583 13.31 9.86 9.68
C ASN A 583 13.26 8.32 9.67
N TYR A 584 12.09 7.77 9.40
CA TYR A 584 11.83 6.32 9.40
C TYR A 584 12.12 5.64 8.06
N MET A 585 12.88 6.28 7.16
CA MET A 585 13.07 5.76 5.81
C MET A 585 13.69 4.36 5.80
N GLN A 586 12.92 3.36 5.37
CA GLN A 586 13.39 1.98 5.29
C GLN A 586 12.49 1.12 4.41
N LEU A 587 12.98 -0.07 4.06
CA LEU A 587 12.21 -1.12 3.41
C LEU A 587 11.68 -2.12 4.42
N GLY A 588 10.44 -2.56 4.24
CA GLY A 588 9.82 -3.59 5.05
C GLY A 588 8.43 -3.20 5.52
N CYS A 589 7.61 -4.23 5.77
CA CYS A 589 6.23 -4.07 6.21
C CYS A 589 6.09 -4.06 7.74
N ASP A 590 7.14 -4.46 8.49
CA ASP A 590 7.12 -4.62 9.95
C ASP A 590 8.31 -3.90 10.62
N PRO A 591 8.46 -2.59 10.42
CA PRO A 591 9.50 -1.79 11.06
C PRO A 591 9.29 -1.71 12.58
N ALA A 592 10.37 -1.64 13.35
CA ALA A 592 10.26 -1.55 14.82
C ALA A 592 9.54 -0.28 15.30
N SER A 593 9.63 0.82 14.55
CA SER A 593 8.89 2.06 14.86
C SER A 593 7.39 1.92 14.65
N HIS A 594 6.97 1.05 13.72
CA HIS A 594 5.59 0.90 13.27
C HIS A 594 5.27 -0.59 12.98
N PRO A 595 5.31 -1.48 13.99
CA PRO A 595 5.12 -2.92 13.78
C PRO A 595 3.72 -3.22 13.24
N THR A 596 3.59 -4.23 12.39
CA THR A 596 2.31 -4.67 11.80
C THR A 596 2.16 -6.19 11.76
N LYS A 597 3.26 -6.94 11.84
CA LYS A 597 3.26 -8.38 11.51
C LYS A 597 2.39 -9.21 12.45
N GLU A 598 2.56 -9.02 13.77
CA GLU A 598 1.79 -9.76 14.76
C GLU A 598 0.31 -9.37 14.75
N TRP A 599 0.01 -8.08 14.50
CA TRP A 599 -1.36 -7.60 14.33
C TRP A 599 -2.06 -8.28 13.15
N ILE A 600 -1.45 -8.23 11.96
CA ILE A 600 -2.02 -8.83 10.74
C ILE A 600 -2.15 -10.35 10.92
N ALA A 601 -1.13 -11.02 11.48
CA ALA A 601 -1.20 -12.47 11.74
C ALA A 601 -2.31 -12.84 12.73
N GLY A 602 -2.59 -11.96 13.71
CA GLY A 602 -3.65 -12.12 14.69
C GLY A 602 -5.07 -11.88 14.16
N HIS A 603 -5.20 -11.22 13.00
CA HIS A 603 -6.46 -10.77 12.41
C HIS A 603 -6.55 -11.14 10.91
N ILE A 604 -5.85 -12.19 10.47
CA ILE A 604 -5.64 -12.48 9.04
C ILE A 604 -6.95 -12.67 8.27
N ASP A 605 -7.99 -13.13 8.94
CA ASP A 605 -9.35 -13.30 8.43
C ASP A 605 -10.02 -11.99 7.99
N GLU A 606 -9.51 -10.83 8.46
CA GLU A 606 -9.98 -9.51 8.03
C GLU A 606 -9.29 -9.02 6.74
N TYR A 607 -8.20 -9.67 6.33
CA TYR A 607 -7.37 -9.26 5.20
C TYR A 607 -7.49 -10.21 4.02
N GLU A 608 -8.16 -11.36 4.14
CA GLU A 608 -8.27 -12.32 3.05
C GLU A 608 -9.69 -12.90 2.93
N ASP A 609 -9.97 -13.48 1.77
CA ASP A 609 -11.15 -14.29 1.51
C ASP A 609 -10.76 -15.50 0.64
N ASP A 610 -11.74 -16.32 0.29
CA ASP A 610 -11.52 -17.57 -0.45
C ASP A 610 -10.84 -17.37 -1.81
N ASP A 611 -11.04 -16.20 -2.45
CA ASP A 611 -10.46 -15.85 -3.74
C ASP A 611 -9.14 -15.07 -3.61
N ASN A 612 -8.91 -14.40 -2.47
CA ASN A 612 -7.85 -13.41 -2.28
C ASN A 612 -6.89 -13.70 -1.11
N LEU A 613 -6.56 -14.98 -0.92
CA LEU A 613 -5.66 -15.47 0.13
C LEU A 613 -4.30 -14.74 0.19
N HIS A 614 -3.84 -14.45 1.40
CA HIS A 614 -2.49 -14.00 1.66
C HIS A 614 -1.51 -15.18 1.49
N LYS A 615 -0.60 -15.06 0.53
CA LYS A 615 0.41 -16.10 0.24
C LYS A 615 1.81 -15.52 0.28
N GLU A 616 2.61 -16.03 1.20
CA GLU A 616 4.06 -15.79 1.20
C GLU A 616 4.70 -16.38 -0.06
N VAL A 617 5.67 -15.65 -0.61
CA VAL A 617 6.39 -16.04 -1.83
C VAL A 617 7.88 -16.18 -1.51
N ALA A 618 8.40 -17.40 -1.67
CA ALA A 618 9.82 -17.68 -1.60
C ALA A 618 10.43 -17.76 -3.00
N GLY A 619 11.48 -16.99 -3.25
CA GLY A 619 12.10 -16.85 -4.56
C GLY A 619 11.30 -15.94 -5.49
N LYS A 620 11.40 -16.21 -6.78
CA LYS A 620 10.74 -15.51 -7.88
C LYS A 620 11.19 -14.06 -8.12
N ALA A 621 12.19 -13.52 -7.44
CA ALA A 621 12.84 -12.30 -7.92
C ALA A 621 13.52 -12.54 -9.28
N PHE A 622 13.62 -11.49 -10.09
CA PHE A 622 14.39 -11.56 -11.33
C PHE A 622 15.89 -11.73 -11.05
N CYS A 623 16.54 -12.53 -11.89
CA CYS A 623 17.97 -12.84 -11.78
C CYS A 623 18.60 -13.07 -13.14
N THR A 624 19.91 -12.89 -13.21
CA THR A 624 20.74 -13.19 -14.39
C THR A 624 21.71 -14.35 -14.12
N VAL A 625 22.15 -14.50 -12.86
CA VAL A 625 23.10 -15.53 -12.41
C VAL A 625 22.71 -16.10 -11.05
N ASP A 626 23.19 -17.29 -10.72
CA ASP A 626 22.93 -17.95 -9.42
C ASP A 626 23.35 -17.08 -8.21
N ASP A 627 24.34 -16.21 -8.38
CA ASP A 627 24.84 -15.30 -7.34
C ASP A 627 23.81 -14.23 -6.93
N ASP A 628 22.82 -13.94 -7.78
CA ASP A 628 21.69 -13.05 -7.48
C ASP A 628 20.68 -13.69 -6.53
N CYS A 629 20.77 -15.00 -6.32
CA CYS A 629 19.85 -15.81 -5.52
C CYS A 629 20.56 -16.53 -4.36
N THR A 630 21.82 -16.17 -4.09
CA THR A 630 22.72 -16.87 -3.17
C THR A 630 23.33 -15.88 -2.18
N ILE A 631 23.47 -16.29 -0.92
CA ILE A 631 24.16 -15.49 0.09
C ILE A 631 25.69 -15.66 -0.07
N GLY A 632 26.43 -14.56 -0.08
CA GLY A 632 27.90 -14.61 -0.17
C GLY A 632 28.54 -13.24 -0.34
N GLY A 633 29.81 -13.21 -0.75
CA GLY A 633 30.55 -11.96 -0.97
C GLY A 633 31.11 -11.41 0.34
N ASN A 634 30.67 -10.21 0.74
CA ASN A 634 31.20 -9.49 1.91
C ASN A 634 30.93 -10.19 3.26
N LEU A 635 29.99 -11.14 3.28
CA LEU A 635 29.61 -11.89 4.49
C LEU A 635 30.47 -13.15 4.74
N GLY A 636 31.32 -13.56 3.79
CA GLY A 636 32.18 -14.72 3.98
C GLY A 636 32.90 -15.22 2.72
N LYS A 637 34.04 -15.89 2.92
CA LYS A 637 34.87 -16.44 1.83
C LYS A 637 34.18 -17.55 1.03
N THR A 638 33.22 -18.26 1.63
CA THR A 638 32.48 -19.35 0.99
C THR A 638 31.02 -18.94 0.82
N ALA A 639 30.53 -18.96 -0.43
CA ALA A 639 29.13 -18.69 -0.72
C ALA A 639 28.23 -19.81 -0.14
N LEU A 640 27.15 -19.42 0.52
CA LEU A 640 26.12 -20.33 0.98
C LEU A 640 25.03 -20.40 -0.08
N LYS A 641 25.00 -21.49 -0.86
CA LYS A 641 24.03 -21.70 -1.95
C LYS A 641 22.60 -21.84 -1.40
N THR A 642 21.91 -20.72 -1.27
CA THR A 642 20.54 -20.66 -0.76
C THR A 642 19.49 -20.72 -1.88
N GLY A 643 19.85 -20.32 -3.10
CA GLY A 643 18.99 -20.37 -4.29
C GLY A 643 19.79 -20.49 -5.59
N LYS A 644 19.05 -20.57 -6.71
CA LYS A 644 19.58 -20.64 -8.07
C LYS A 644 18.75 -19.77 -9.00
N CYS A 645 19.36 -19.28 -10.08
CA CYS A 645 18.65 -18.58 -11.12
C CYS A 645 18.13 -19.56 -12.17
N VAL A 646 16.81 -19.70 -12.26
CA VAL A 646 16.15 -20.64 -13.17
C VAL A 646 15.16 -19.87 -14.03
N LYS A 647 15.36 -19.85 -15.34
CA LYS A 647 14.54 -19.08 -16.30
C LYS A 647 14.40 -17.61 -15.88
N SER A 648 15.52 -16.99 -15.52
CA SER A 648 15.60 -15.60 -15.04
C SER A 648 14.77 -15.29 -13.78
N ARG A 649 14.43 -16.31 -12.99
CA ARG A 649 13.75 -16.17 -11.70
C ARG A 649 14.48 -16.96 -10.62
N CYS A 650 14.61 -16.39 -9.42
CA CYS A 650 15.23 -17.07 -8.30
C CYS A 650 14.38 -18.26 -7.83
N GLN A 651 15.02 -19.39 -7.58
CA GLN A 651 14.41 -20.58 -6.99
C GLN A 651 15.19 -21.00 -5.76
N CYS A 652 14.53 -21.09 -4.61
CA CYS A 652 15.19 -21.42 -3.35
C CYS A 652 15.55 -22.91 -3.29
N THR A 653 16.76 -23.22 -2.85
CA THR A 653 17.28 -24.59 -2.78
C THR A 653 16.66 -25.36 -1.62
N TYR A 654 16.40 -24.67 -0.50
CA TYR A 654 15.74 -25.22 0.68
C TYR A 654 14.65 -24.25 1.16
N SER A 655 13.46 -24.34 0.56
CA SER A 655 12.32 -23.45 0.86
C SER A 655 11.78 -23.56 2.29
N SER A 656 12.26 -24.52 3.09
CA SER A 656 11.98 -24.62 4.53
C SER A 656 12.98 -23.89 5.42
N SER A 657 14.09 -23.38 4.85
CA SER A 657 15.16 -22.69 5.58
C SER A 657 15.49 -21.33 4.99
N TRP A 658 15.21 -21.13 3.71
CA TRP A 658 15.42 -19.90 2.97
C TRP A 658 14.15 -19.46 2.25
N GLY A 659 13.78 -18.21 2.45
CA GLY A 659 12.66 -17.54 1.81
C GLY A 659 13.05 -16.16 1.29
N GLY A 660 12.04 -15.32 1.11
CA GLY A 660 12.18 -14.00 0.49
C GLY A 660 12.44 -14.07 -1.02
N PRO A 661 12.37 -12.92 -1.71
CA PRO A 661 12.38 -12.88 -3.18
C PRO A 661 13.64 -13.47 -3.82
N ARG A 662 14.79 -13.26 -3.18
CA ARG A 662 16.12 -13.71 -3.64
C ARG A 662 16.64 -14.94 -2.91
N CYS A 663 15.80 -15.62 -2.12
CA CYS A 663 16.23 -16.77 -1.31
C CYS A 663 17.34 -16.43 -0.30
N THR A 664 17.39 -15.18 0.16
CA THR A 664 18.39 -14.69 1.12
C THR A 664 17.79 -14.36 2.48
N THR A 665 16.50 -14.62 2.69
CA THR A 665 15.84 -14.44 3.99
C THR A 665 15.88 -15.76 4.76
N ALA A 666 16.48 -15.76 5.93
CA ALA A 666 16.42 -16.87 6.86
C ALA A 666 15.00 -17.03 7.40
N ILE A 667 14.41 -18.21 7.21
CA ILE A 667 13.09 -18.54 7.76
C ILE A 667 13.24 -19.57 8.88
N SER A 668 12.76 -19.25 10.08
CA SER A 668 12.54 -20.23 11.13
C SER A 668 11.19 -20.88 10.86
N GLY A 669 11.13 -22.20 10.67
CA GLY A 669 9.90 -22.90 10.31
C GLY A 669 8.74 -22.61 11.27
N SER A 670 7.81 -21.76 10.85
CA SER A 670 6.52 -21.54 11.50
C SER A 670 5.53 -22.56 10.96
N SER A 671 5.61 -23.81 11.42
CA SER A 671 4.50 -24.74 11.24
C SER A 671 3.50 -24.55 12.38
N SER A 672 2.30 -24.13 12.02
CA SER A 672 1.08 -24.22 12.82
C SER A 672 0.93 -25.58 13.50
N SER A 673 0.39 -25.55 14.72
CA SER A 673 -0.17 -26.65 15.52
C SER A 673 0.76 -27.47 16.44
N LYS A 674 0.50 -27.29 17.75
CA LYS A 674 0.62 -28.24 18.88
C LYS A 674 1.62 -29.40 18.73
N SER A 675 2.83 -29.25 19.25
CA SER A 675 3.39 -30.14 20.29
C SER A 675 4.87 -29.82 20.58
N SER A 676 5.15 -29.68 21.88
CA SER A 676 6.42 -29.81 22.59
C SER A 676 7.72 -29.97 21.78
N ALA A 677 8.57 -28.95 21.91
CA ALA A 677 10.03 -29.02 22.08
C ALA A 677 10.79 -30.11 21.30
N SER A 678 11.26 -29.75 20.09
CA SER A 678 12.63 -29.95 19.59
C SER A 678 12.63 -30.05 18.06
N LYS A 679 12.96 -28.95 17.37
CA LYS A 679 13.44 -28.95 15.98
C LYS A 679 13.94 -27.59 15.48
N SER A 680 14.45 -26.74 16.36
CA SER A 680 15.08 -25.47 15.97
C SER A 680 16.59 -25.56 16.12
N SER A 681 17.28 -25.98 15.06
CA SER A 681 18.69 -25.63 14.89
C SER A 681 19.10 -25.67 13.42
N TYR A 682 19.91 -24.69 13.04
CA TYR A 682 20.62 -24.63 11.76
C TYR A 682 21.61 -25.79 11.68
N GLY A 683 21.42 -26.70 10.72
CA GLY A 683 22.31 -27.82 10.46
C GLY A 683 21.67 -28.91 9.59
N PRO A 684 22.46 -29.87 9.08
CA PRO A 684 21.90 -31.03 8.39
C PRO A 684 20.87 -31.75 9.29
N PRO A 685 19.88 -32.45 8.72
CA PRO A 685 18.80 -33.07 9.48
C PRO A 685 19.35 -33.85 10.68
N MET A 686 18.78 -33.69 11.89
CA MET A 686 19.23 -34.44 13.06
C MET A 686 19.30 -35.94 12.78
N GLY A 687 18.38 -36.49 11.98
CA GLY A 687 18.44 -37.90 11.56
C GLY A 687 19.69 -38.27 10.76
N LEU A 688 20.20 -37.35 9.93
CA LEU A 688 21.43 -37.56 9.15
C LEU A 688 22.66 -37.45 10.05
N THR A 689 22.63 -36.54 11.03
CA THR A 689 23.70 -36.36 12.01
C THR A 689 23.78 -37.51 13.01
N VAL A 690 22.62 -37.99 13.49
CA VAL A 690 22.46 -39.18 14.34
C VAL A 690 22.83 -40.44 13.55
N GLY A 691 22.45 -40.52 12.27
CA GLY A 691 22.89 -41.57 11.36
C GLY A 691 24.41 -41.60 11.22
N LEU A 692 25.04 -40.46 10.94
CA LEU A 692 26.51 -40.35 10.84
C LEU A 692 27.20 -40.70 12.15
N ALA A 693 26.70 -40.20 13.28
CA ALA A 693 27.21 -40.52 14.60
C ALA A 693 27.05 -42.01 14.90
N GLY A 694 25.92 -42.61 14.54
CA GLY A 694 25.67 -44.05 14.64
C GLY A 694 26.66 -44.86 13.80
N VAL A 695 26.95 -44.44 12.56
CA VAL A 695 27.97 -45.08 11.71
C VAL A 695 29.37 -44.93 12.32
N ILE A 696 29.72 -43.75 12.83
CA ILE A 696 31.03 -43.52 13.48
C ILE A 696 31.17 -44.37 14.75
N VAL A 697 30.13 -44.46 15.56
CA VAL A 697 30.09 -45.31 16.76
C VAL A 697 30.20 -46.78 16.38
N LEU A 698 29.44 -47.23 15.38
CA LEU A 698 29.51 -48.62 14.88
C LEU A 698 30.90 -48.95 14.36
N LEU A 699 31.50 -48.07 13.54
CA LEU A 699 32.86 -48.26 13.03
C LEU A 699 33.91 -48.23 14.14
N SER A 700 33.70 -47.42 15.18
CA SER A 700 34.56 -47.40 16.37
C SER A 700 34.43 -48.70 17.18
N PHE A 701 33.21 -49.22 17.36
CA PHE A 701 32.99 -50.53 17.99
C PHE A 701 33.61 -51.67 17.17
N ILE A 702 33.46 -51.66 15.85
CA ILE A 702 34.09 -52.64 14.95
C ILE A 702 35.61 -52.54 15.08
N SER A 703 36.18 -51.33 15.08
CA SER A 703 37.61 -51.11 15.26
C SER A 703 38.11 -51.65 16.60
N VAL A 704 37.42 -51.32 17.71
CA VAL A 704 37.75 -51.79 19.05
C VAL A 704 37.63 -53.32 19.15
N TYR A 705 36.54 -53.89 18.60
CA TYR A 705 36.32 -55.34 18.55
C TYR A 705 37.40 -56.05 17.72
N TRP A 706 37.81 -55.50 16.59
CA TRP A 706 38.92 -56.03 15.80
C TRP A 706 40.25 -55.97 16.54
N SER A 707 40.55 -54.87 17.24
CA SER A 707 41.74 -54.80 18.09
C SER A 707 41.70 -55.78 19.28
N LEU A 708 40.53 -56.05 19.86
CA LEU A 708 40.36 -57.09 20.88
C LEU A 708 40.48 -58.50 20.29
N PHE A 709 40.02 -58.74 19.06
CA PHE A 709 40.17 -60.01 18.34
C PHE A 709 41.63 -60.31 17.94
N VAL A 710 42.41 -59.27 17.62
CA VAL A 710 43.85 -59.40 17.35
C VAL A 710 44.63 -59.72 18.64
N VAL A 711 44.18 -59.26 19.80
CA VAL A 711 44.81 -59.52 21.11
C VAL A 711 44.38 -60.85 21.75
N THR A 712 43.21 -61.41 21.37
CA THR A 712 42.70 -62.66 21.96
C THR A 712 42.99 -63.92 21.13
N LYS A 713 43.68 -63.81 19.98
CA LYS A 713 44.16 -64.96 19.19
C LYS A 713 45.47 -65.58 19.73
N ALA A 714 45.54 -65.74 21.05
CA ALA A 714 46.45 -66.65 21.73
C ALA A 714 45.67 -67.49 22.75
N LYS A 715 44.70 -68.29 22.29
CA LYS A 715 44.37 -69.62 22.82
C LYS A 715 43.18 -70.26 22.08
N THR A 716 43.44 -71.46 21.55
CA THR A 716 42.51 -72.60 21.33
C THR A 716 41.36 -72.48 20.31
N VAL A 717 41.59 -73.08 19.12
CA VAL A 717 40.93 -74.30 18.54
C VAL A 717 39.67 -74.77 19.32
N THR A 718 38.48 -75.03 18.75
CA THR A 718 38.14 -76.16 17.85
C THR A 718 36.67 -76.05 17.36
N GLU A 719 36.46 -76.30 16.06
CA GLU A 719 35.36 -77.00 15.34
C GLU A 719 33.83 -76.75 15.44
N MET A 720 33.24 -76.86 14.23
CA MET A 720 31.93 -77.43 13.80
C MET A 720 30.63 -76.73 14.28
N LYS A 721 29.53 -76.57 13.52
CA LYS A 721 29.02 -77.14 12.25
C LYS A 721 27.82 -76.25 11.80
N LYS A 722 27.64 -76.05 10.49
CA LYS A 722 26.36 -75.72 9.82
C LYS A 722 25.40 -76.96 9.90
N PRO A 723 24.09 -76.94 9.53
CA PRO A 723 23.41 -76.03 8.57
C PRO A 723 21.93 -75.67 8.89
N ALA A 724 21.28 -74.90 7.99
CA ALA A 724 19.93 -75.12 7.40
C ALA A 724 18.68 -75.13 8.34
N ILE A 725 17.44 -74.73 8.00
CA ILE A 725 16.69 -74.41 6.78
C ILE A 725 15.24 -74.06 7.22
N HIS A 726 14.48 -73.34 6.37
CA HIS A 726 13.01 -73.30 6.18
C HIS A 726 12.03 -72.56 7.13
N ASP A 727 11.20 -71.79 6.41
CA ASP A 727 9.72 -71.71 6.37
C ASP A 727 8.90 -70.89 7.37
N ASN A 728 8.27 -69.89 6.74
CA ASN A 728 6.83 -69.65 6.57
C ASN A 728 5.92 -69.24 7.73
N ASP A 729 5.15 -68.23 7.33
CA ASP A 729 3.72 -67.99 7.52
C ASP A 729 3.20 -67.31 8.79
N GLU A 730 2.57 -66.17 8.47
CA GLU A 730 1.24 -65.72 8.90
C GLU A 730 0.89 -65.79 10.39
N ASN A 731 0.49 -64.67 10.98
CA ASN A 731 -0.90 -64.19 10.83
C ASN A 731 -1.20 -62.94 11.68
N GLN A 732 -2.18 -62.20 11.15
CA GLN A 732 -3.24 -61.47 11.86
C GLN A 732 -3.03 -60.10 12.52
N PHE A 733 -3.60 -59.12 11.80
CA PHE A 733 -4.74 -58.28 12.23
C PHE A 733 -4.64 -57.51 13.54
N LYS A 734 -4.68 -56.18 13.42
CA LYS A 734 -5.58 -55.35 14.23
C LYS A 734 -6.02 -54.11 13.45
N ALA A 735 -7.33 -53.99 13.29
CA ALA A 735 -8.04 -52.86 12.71
C ALA A 735 -8.35 -51.80 13.78
N SER A 736 -8.40 -50.53 13.37
CA SER A 736 -9.06 -49.41 14.05
C SER A 736 -9.29 -48.33 12.98
N HIS A 737 -10.45 -48.27 12.33
CA HIS A 737 -11.61 -47.42 12.65
C HIS A 737 -11.25 -45.95 12.94
N SER A 738 -11.28 -45.11 11.90
CA SER A 738 -11.45 -43.66 12.02
C SER A 738 -12.84 -43.28 11.51
N ASN A 739 -13.67 -42.78 12.43
CA ASN A 739 -14.97 -42.18 12.15
C ASN A 739 -14.81 -40.97 11.22
N ALA A 740 -15.53 -41.01 10.10
CA ALA A 740 -15.84 -39.85 9.30
C ALA A 740 -17.14 -39.23 9.82
N GLN A 741 -17.08 -38.00 10.32
CA GLN A 741 -18.27 -37.16 10.53
C GLN A 741 -17.98 -35.72 10.12
N GLY A 742 -18.72 -35.28 9.09
CA GLY A 742 -19.39 -33.98 9.04
C GLY A 742 -18.51 -32.73 8.88
N LEU A 743 -18.06 -32.47 7.66
CA LEU A 743 -17.78 -31.09 7.22
C LEU A 743 -19.09 -30.49 6.69
N ARG A 744 -19.68 -29.58 7.46
CA ARG A 744 -20.68 -28.63 6.95
C ARG A 744 -19.93 -27.53 6.17
N PRO A 745 -20.43 -27.06 5.02
CA PRO A 745 -19.94 -25.83 4.41
C PRO A 745 -20.17 -24.68 5.38
N ARG A 746 -19.12 -23.91 5.70
CA ARG A 746 -19.27 -22.59 6.30
C ARG A 746 -19.37 -21.62 5.14
N ASP A 747 -20.59 -21.26 4.75
CA ASP A 747 -20.82 -20.09 3.93
C ASP A 747 -20.49 -18.87 4.80
N ASN A 748 -19.33 -18.25 4.57
CA ASN A 748 -18.85 -17.11 5.37
C ASN A 748 -18.64 -15.89 4.47
N TYR A 749 -19.68 -15.47 3.76
CA TYR A 749 -19.75 -14.11 3.23
C TYR A 749 -20.10 -13.16 4.38
N SER A 750 -19.08 -12.76 5.15
CA SER A 750 -19.17 -11.64 6.12
C SER A 750 -18.57 -10.36 5.54
N GLN A 751 -18.64 -10.20 4.22
CA GLN A 751 -18.22 -8.98 3.55
C GLN A 751 -19.42 -8.02 3.51
N ASN A 752 -19.30 -6.97 4.31
CA ASN A 752 -20.26 -5.88 4.39
C ASN A 752 -20.22 -5.07 3.09
N PHE A 753 -21.19 -5.31 2.21
CA PHE A 753 -21.45 -4.51 1.01
C PHE A 753 -22.72 -3.70 1.22
N VAL A 754 -22.59 -2.47 1.73
CA VAL A 754 -23.37 -1.25 1.38
C VAL A 754 -22.58 -0.05 1.85
#